data_AF-A0A3Q2X086-F1
#
_entry.id   AF-A0A3Q2X086-F1
#
_cell.length_a   1.000
_cell.length_b   1.000
_cell.length_c   1.000
_cell.angle_alpha   90.00
_cell.angle_beta   90.00
_cell.angle_gamma   90.00
#
_symmetry.space_group_name_H-M   'P 1'
#
loop_
_entity.id
_entity.type
_entity.pdbx_description
1 polymer ?
#
loop_
_entity_poly.entity_id
_entity_poly.type
_entity_poly.pdbx_seq_one_letter_code
_entity_poly.pdbx_strand_id
1 'polypeptide(L)'
;MDLEDDTTILTTLKSFNSFISRPEHPQRLSEHSAGSGILQSQYKRSMELLEAAERVHSKNRYLQLDQEKKQMELSHKRARFELEKAASDSARDLEHEVDRNQELLGQIKKLEERAEEVNKKLTEQKEANDALQKNLEGLNKTLEERDDKLGTANQTISSLKDEIRELRQKIQNQDSKMSAQTLENQELQEKLDLQQRKYQEVSQLCQSLQAAQSSCSDHIIKIKELERRLLFQEQDFAIVKTVKSEVARVPDLEKELKRLRDDNAYLRESRENCSLLKEEVEGLRKKLERMEKTKEELINMELEKERLTEKLHAWENLGQSTGLNIRKPEDLSREVIQIQQREIALKEQNYTLNSRVRSVERSQSELRAELTQQHSKTLEEQKKREAQDALVRRLQKRVLLLTKERDGMRAILESYDSELAPTEYSPQLSKRLREAEDILQKTQSHNAEMEAQLTKAQEETGTLKLQLQTAELELESLKKQQASATDSNSLLTKEEVTILRQKIEDLERERQRLEEQNNILEMRLERHNLQGDYDPVKTRVLHLKVNPTAIAKQERQQEVEALRQEVTRLRDLVRSLQSGGAVGHSQDDTHNPSFSLSLAPSKEVLDLRKQMESSELRNQRLKEVFQRKIQEFRTVCYVLTGYQIDITTENQYRLTSVYAEHMDDSLLFKKV
;
A
#
# COMPACT_ATOMS: atom_id res chain seq x y z
N MET A 1 -56.67 136.82 -33.09
CA MET A 1 -57.80 137.35 -33.90
C MET A 1 -58.77 137.93 -32.90
N ASP A 2 -58.66 139.19 -32.48
CA ASP A 2 -58.26 140.41 -33.22
C ASP A 2 -59.27 140.71 -34.35
N LEU A 3 -60.13 141.70 -34.13
CA LEU A 3 -59.86 143.06 -34.60
C LEU A 3 -60.80 144.06 -33.91
N GLU A 4 -60.21 145.09 -33.30
CA GLU A 4 -60.88 146.37 -33.01
C GLU A 4 -60.76 147.25 -34.27
N ASP A 5 -61.71 148.17 -34.50
CA ASP A 5 -61.38 149.48 -35.06
C ASP A 5 -62.54 150.47 -34.90
N ASP A 6 -62.22 151.71 -34.52
CA ASP A 6 -63.16 152.83 -34.40
C ASP A 6 -63.29 153.58 -35.74
N THR A 7 -64.38 154.33 -35.93
CA THR A 7 -64.28 155.66 -36.56
C THR A 7 -65.44 156.58 -36.24
N THR A 8 -65.18 157.90 -36.27
CA THR A 8 -66.12 158.94 -35.79
C THR A 8 -66.43 160.02 -36.83
N ILE A 9 -67.66 160.53 -36.74
CA ILE A 9 -68.13 161.92 -36.95
C ILE A 9 -67.34 162.80 -37.95
N LEU A 10 -68.05 163.35 -38.95
CA LEU A 10 -67.77 164.70 -39.45
C LEU A 10 -69.07 165.49 -39.73
N THR A 11 -68.94 166.82 -39.82
CA THR A 11 -70.05 167.79 -39.81
C THR A 11 -69.97 168.78 -40.98
N THR A 12 -71.08 169.48 -41.32
CA THR A 12 -71.17 170.86 -41.90
C THR A 12 -72.59 171.14 -42.45
N LEU A 13 -72.96 172.36 -42.90
CA LEU A 13 -73.19 173.60 -42.12
C LEU A 13 -73.89 174.68 -43.01
N LYS A 14 -74.85 175.42 -42.42
CA LYS A 14 -75.35 176.80 -42.74
C LYS A 14 -75.38 177.35 -44.19
N SER A 15 -76.51 177.95 -44.56
CA SER A 15 -76.55 179.35 -45.08
C SER A 15 -77.92 180.03 -44.84
N PHE A 16 -78.07 181.31 -45.20
CA PHE A 16 -78.34 182.38 -44.21
C PHE A 16 -79.07 183.63 -44.80
N ASN A 17 -79.98 184.24 -44.03
CA ASN A 17 -80.34 185.69 -43.93
C ASN A 17 -80.84 186.58 -45.13
N SER A 18 -81.85 187.42 -44.79
CA SER A 18 -82.00 188.89 -45.08
C SER A 18 -82.29 189.43 -46.51
N PHE A 19 -82.86 190.64 -46.74
CA PHE A 19 -83.88 191.49 -46.06
C PHE A 19 -84.24 192.72 -46.96
N ILE A 20 -85.49 193.23 -46.90
CA ILE A 20 -85.99 194.57 -47.39
C ILE A 20 -85.85 195.00 -48.87
N SER A 21 -86.97 195.47 -49.46
CA SER A 21 -87.07 196.75 -50.22
C SER A 21 -88.54 197.22 -50.43
N ARG A 22 -88.72 198.53 -50.61
CA ARG A 22 -89.94 199.34 -50.84
C ARG A 22 -89.54 200.50 -51.80
N PRO A 23 -90.44 201.37 -52.32
CA PRO A 23 -91.90 201.30 -52.54
C PRO A 23 -92.25 201.56 -54.03
N GLU A 24 -93.53 201.84 -54.38
CA GLU A 24 -93.88 203.04 -55.18
C GLU A 24 -95.40 203.33 -55.27
N HIS A 25 -95.77 204.60 -55.44
CA HIS A 25 -97.13 205.10 -55.71
C HIS A 25 -97.07 206.58 -56.16
N PRO A 26 -97.63 206.95 -57.33
CA PRO A 26 -98.76 207.91 -57.36
C PRO A 26 -99.81 207.48 -58.45
N GLN A 27 -100.86 208.21 -58.87
CA GLN A 27 -101.22 209.65 -58.75
C GLN A 27 -102.76 209.86 -58.89
N ARG A 28 -103.28 211.08 -58.62
CA ARG A 28 -104.69 211.50 -58.82
C ARG A 28 -104.84 212.52 -59.97
N LEU A 29 -106.06 212.69 -60.50
CA LEU A 29 -106.85 213.93 -60.82
C LEU A 29 -108.33 213.47 -61.05
N SER A 30 -109.42 214.15 -60.64
CA SER A 30 -110.03 215.46 -61.03
C SER A 30 -110.65 215.44 -62.46
N GLU A 31 -111.84 215.98 -62.76
CA GLU A 31 -112.77 216.86 -62.01
C GLU A 31 -114.27 216.87 -62.48
N HIS A 32 -115.08 217.68 -61.79
CA HIS A 32 -116.48 218.16 -61.98
C HIS A 32 -117.32 217.88 -63.26
N SER A 33 -118.64 217.64 -63.08
CA SER A 33 -119.72 218.66 -63.30
C SER A 33 -121.11 218.16 -62.84
N ALA A 34 -122.15 219.00 -62.95
CA ALA A 34 -123.50 218.80 -62.40
C ALA A 34 -124.52 218.19 -63.40
N GLY A 35 -125.55 217.50 -62.88
CA GLY A 35 -126.69 217.03 -63.69
C GLY A 35 -127.60 216.03 -62.94
N SER A 36 -128.83 216.45 -62.60
CA SER A 36 -129.81 215.66 -61.83
C SER A 36 -130.25 214.34 -62.49
N GLY A 37 -130.23 213.22 -61.75
CA GLY A 37 -131.13 212.07 -62.00
C GLY A 37 -130.56 210.65 -61.89
N ILE A 38 -131.29 209.78 -61.17
CA ILE A 38 -131.27 208.30 -61.26
C ILE A 38 -129.97 207.58 -60.79
N LEU A 39 -129.85 207.34 -59.48
CA LEU A 39 -128.69 206.68 -58.84
C LEU A 39 -128.87 205.16 -58.56
N GLN A 40 -130.06 204.59 -58.74
CA GLN A 40 -130.45 203.30 -58.15
C GLN A 40 -129.95 202.05 -58.91
N SER A 41 -129.53 202.18 -60.17
CA SER A 41 -129.24 201.04 -61.06
C SER A 41 -127.81 200.47 -60.94
N GLN A 42 -126.80 201.30 -60.66
CA GLN A 42 -125.41 200.87 -60.63
C GLN A 42 -125.06 199.99 -59.41
N TYR A 43 -125.66 200.26 -58.24
CA TYR A 43 -125.31 199.57 -56.99
C TYR A 43 -125.53 198.05 -57.03
N LYS A 44 -126.59 197.55 -57.68
CA LYS A 44 -126.86 196.11 -57.79
C LYS A 44 -125.73 195.38 -58.52
N ARG A 45 -125.29 195.92 -59.66
CA ARG A 45 -124.29 195.30 -60.54
C ARG A 45 -122.89 195.20 -59.90
N SER A 46 -122.62 196.02 -58.89
CA SER A 46 -121.38 195.94 -58.10
C SER A 46 -121.39 194.78 -57.09
N MET A 47 -122.56 194.38 -56.58
CA MET A 47 -122.67 193.31 -55.58
C MET A 47 -122.45 191.93 -56.21
N GLU A 48 -123.09 191.70 -57.36
CA GLU A 48 -123.07 190.43 -58.10
C GLU A 48 -121.65 189.97 -58.49
N LEU A 49 -120.74 190.92 -58.76
CA LEU A 49 -119.34 190.67 -59.09
C LEU A 49 -118.50 190.28 -57.86
N LEU A 50 -118.81 190.81 -56.68
CA LEU A 50 -118.10 190.51 -55.43
C LEU A 50 -118.39 189.08 -54.98
N GLU A 51 -119.67 188.68 -54.96
CA GLU A 51 -120.06 187.30 -54.67
C GLU A 51 -119.45 186.29 -55.67
N ALA A 52 -119.30 186.68 -56.94
CA ALA A 52 -118.67 185.83 -57.95
C ALA A 52 -117.18 185.59 -57.65
N ALA A 53 -116.46 186.61 -57.16
CA ALA A 53 -115.06 186.47 -56.74
C ALA A 53 -114.90 185.55 -55.52
N GLU A 54 -115.78 185.67 -54.51
CA GLU A 54 -115.79 184.80 -53.34
C GLU A 54 -116.09 183.33 -53.69
N ARG A 55 -117.03 183.11 -54.63
CA ARG A 55 -117.33 181.78 -55.19
C ARG A 55 -116.14 181.17 -55.95
N VAL A 56 -115.26 181.98 -56.54
CA VAL A 56 -113.99 181.50 -57.15
C VAL A 56 -112.93 181.20 -56.07
N HIS A 57 -112.73 182.11 -55.10
CA HIS A 57 -111.73 181.92 -54.03
C HIS A 57 -112.00 180.68 -53.16
N SER A 58 -113.25 180.49 -52.74
CA SER A 58 -113.68 179.30 -51.98
C SER A 58 -113.45 178.01 -52.76
N LYS A 59 -113.79 177.98 -54.06
CA LYS A 59 -113.54 176.82 -54.94
C LYS A 59 -112.06 176.54 -55.17
N ASN A 60 -111.21 177.58 -55.25
CA ASN A 60 -109.77 177.42 -55.42
C ASN A 60 -109.11 176.87 -54.13
N ARG A 61 -109.51 177.38 -52.96
CA ARG A 61 -109.08 176.84 -51.65
C ARG A 61 -109.51 175.38 -51.44
N TYR A 62 -110.70 175.01 -51.90
CA TYR A 62 -111.15 173.61 -51.88
C TYR A 62 -110.27 172.71 -52.76
N LEU A 63 -109.91 173.16 -53.96
CA LEU A 63 -109.02 172.41 -54.87
C LEU A 63 -107.61 172.25 -54.30
N GLN A 64 -107.07 173.25 -53.61
CA GLN A 64 -105.79 173.14 -52.90
C GLN A 64 -105.85 172.09 -51.79
N LEU A 65 -106.86 172.15 -50.92
CA LEU A 65 -107.05 171.16 -49.85
C LEU A 65 -107.29 169.74 -50.37
N ASP A 66 -107.97 169.58 -51.51
CA ASP A 66 -108.17 168.28 -52.17
C ASP A 66 -106.85 167.75 -52.80
N GLN A 67 -106.00 168.63 -53.34
CA GLN A 67 -104.66 168.26 -53.80
C GLN A 67 -103.73 167.85 -52.64
N GLU A 68 -103.69 168.64 -51.55
CA GLU A 68 -102.94 168.32 -50.33
C GLU A 68 -103.42 167.00 -49.72
N LYS A 69 -104.75 166.80 -49.60
CA LYS A 69 -105.33 165.53 -49.16
C LYS A 69 -104.90 164.36 -50.04
N LYS A 70 -104.93 164.50 -51.37
CA LYS A 70 -104.50 163.43 -52.30
C LYS A 70 -103.00 163.14 -52.19
N GLN A 71 -102.17 164.16 -51.99
CA GLN A 71 -100.75 163.97 -51.70
C GLN A 71 -100.52 163.24 -50.38
N MET A 72 -101.25 163.60 -49.31
CA MET A 72 -101.19 162.93 -48.00
C MET A 72 -101.75 161.50 -48.01
N GLU A 73 -102.78 161.23 -48.80
CA GLU A 73 -103.25 159.86 -49.03
C GLU A 73 -102.22 159.01 -49.80
N LEU A 74 -101.53 159.60 -50.79
CA LEU A 74 -100.47 158.92 -51.53
C LEU A 74 -99.22 158.70 -50.68
N SER A 75 -98.83 159.66 -49.81
CA SER A 75 -97.72 159.47 -48.88
C SER A 75 -98.05 158.44 -47.80
N HIS A 76 -99.26 158.42 -47.23
CA HIS A 76 -99.69 157.35 -46.33
C HIS A 76 -99.75 155.97 -47.01
N LYS A 77 -100.17 155.88 -48.27
CA LYS A 77 -100.15 154.63 -49.04
C LYS A 77 -98.71 154.14 -49.29
N ARG A 78 -97.78 155.05 -49.61
CA ARG A 78 -96.33 154.74 -49.74
C ARG A 78 -95.73 154.29 -48.41
N ALA A 79 -95.87 155.07 -47.35
CA ALA A 79 -95.33 154.74 -46.03
C ALA A 79 -95.91 153.43 -45.47
N ARG A 80 -97.19 153.11 -45.74
CA ARG A 80 -97.76 151.79 -45.42
C ARG A 80 -97.12 150.68 -46.24
N PHE A 81 -97.01 150.83 -47.56
CA PHE A 81 -96.38 149.84 -48.43
C PHE A 81 -94.89 149.64 -48.10
N GLU A 82 -94.18 150.69 -47.72
CA GLU A 82 -92.77 150.65 -47.30
C GLU A 82 -92.61 149.94 -45.95
N LEU A 83 -93.50 150.18 -44.98
CA LEU A 83 -93.53 149.44 -43.71
C LEU A 83 -93.98 147.99 -43.88
N GLU A 84 -94.97 147.72 -44.71
CA GLU A 84 -95.48 146.38 -45.03
C GLU A 84 -94.43 145.56 -45.78
N LYS A 85 -93.71 146.18 -46.73
CA LYS A 85 -92.55 145.58 -47.39
C LYS A 85 -91.41 145.35 -46.40
N ALA A 86 -91.03 146.31 -45.57
CA ALA A 86 -89.96 146.13 -44.59
C ALA A 86 -90.30 145.05 -43.54
N ALA A 87 -91.56 144.94 -43.13
CA ALA A 87 -92.04 143.85 -42.27
C ALA A 87 -92.03 142.50 -43.01
N SER A 88 -92.39 142.45 -44.28
CA SER A 88 -92.33 141.23 -45.11
C SER A 88 -90.91 140.78 -45.39
N ASP A 89 -89.99 141.71 -45.66
CA ASP A 89 -88.57 141.44 -45.86
C ASP A 89 -87.95 140.92 -44.55
N SER A 90 -88.19 141.60 -43.41
CA SER A 90 -87.69 141.16 -42.10
C SER A 90 -88.32 139.84 -41.61
N ALA A 91 -89.59 139.57 -41.91
CA ALA A 91 -90.22 138.29 -41.57
C ALA A 91 -89.58 137.14 -42.35
N ARG A 92 -89.22 137.39 -43.62
CA ARG A 92 -88.50 136.43 -44.47
C ARG A 92 -87.07 136.21 -44.02
N ASP A 93 -86.36 137.26 -43.58
CA ASP A 93 -85.01 137.13 -43.00
C ASP A 93 -85.04 136.30 -41.70
N LEU A 94 -86.07 136.48 -40.86
CA LEU A 94 -86.30 135.66 -39.67
C LEU A 94 -86.67 134.20 -40.02
N GLU A 95 -87.47 133.97 -41.07
CA GLU A 95 -87.79 132.63 -41.58
C GLU A 95 -86.53 131.91 -42.08
N HIS A 96 -85.69 132.60 -42.86
CA HIS A 96 -84.40 132.08 -43.32
C HIS A 96 -83.43 131.78 -42.18
N GLU A 97 -83.34 132.63 -41.14
CA GLU A 97 -82.53 132.32 -39.96
C GLU A 97 -83.15 131.20 -39.11
N VAL A 98 -84.47 131.04 -39.04
CA VAL A 98 -85.12 129.89 -38.39
C VAL A 98 -84.83 128.60 -39.12
N ASP A 99 -84.92 128.57 -40.46
CA ASP A 99 -84.55 127.41 -41.28
C ASP A 99 -83.06 127.07 -41.12
N ARG A 100 -82.18 128.08 -41.17
CA ARG A 100 -80.74 127.93 -40.94
C ARG A 100 -80.44 127.36 -39.54
N ASN A 101 -81.15 127.82 -38.51
CA ASN A 101 -81.02 127.27 -37.16
C ASN A 101 -81.57 125.84 -37.05
N GLN A 102 -82.63 125.49 -37.78
CA GLN A 102 -83.11 124.10 -37.88
C GLN A 102 -82.11 123.19 -38.61
N GLU A 103 -81.48 123.66 -39.70
CA GLU A 103 -80.40 122.94 -40.37
C GLU A 103 -79.20 122.74 -39.45
N LEU A 104 -78.77 123.78 -38.73
CA LEU A 104 -77.66 123.70 -37.78
C LEU A 104 -77.97 122.75 -36.61
N LEU A 105 -79.18 122.80 -36.04
CA LEU A 105 -79.63 121.83 -35.02
C LEU A 105 -79.71 120.41 -35.58
N GLY A 106 -80.11 120.24 -36.84
CA GLY A 106 -80.09 118.97 -37.55
C GLY A 106 -78.68 118.44 -37.85
N GLN A 107 -77.71 119.33 -38.06
CA GLN A 107 -76.29 118.99 -38.18
C GLN A 107 -75.68 118.63 -36.82
N ILE A 108 -75.97 119.41 -35.77
CA ILE A 108 -75.55 119.14 -34.39
C ILE A 108 -76.03 117.77 -33.95
N LYS A 109 -77.33 117.45 -34.08
CA LYS A 109 -77.88 116.13 -33.75
C LYS A 109 -77.19 114.99 -34.51
N LYS A 110 -76.94 115.15 -35.81
CA LYS A 110 -76.19 114.15 -36.61
C LYS A 110 -74.73 114.01 -36.18
N LEU A 111 -74.13 115.04 -35.58
CA LEU A 111 -72.79 114.98 -34.99
C LEU A 111 -72.80 114.36 -33.58
N GLU A 112 -73.84 114.64 -32.78
CA GLU A 112 -74.08 114.02 -31.47
C GLU A 112 -74.36 112.51 -31.61
N GLU A 113 -75.25 112.10 -32.52
CA GLU A 113 -75.53 110.70 -32.87
C GLU A 113 -74.26 109.97 -33.32
N ARG A 114 -73.44 110.60 -34.18
CA ARG A 114 -72.14 110.06 -34.61
C ARG A 114 -71.12 109.99 -33.48
N ALA A 115 -71.09 110.98 -32.58
CA ALA A 115 -70.22 110.98 -31.42
C ALA A 115 -70.63 109.89 -30.42
N GLU A 116 -71.94 109.68 -30.20
CA GLU A 116 -72.46 108.54 -29.44
C GLU A 116 -72.10 107.19 -30.09
N GLU A 117 -72.27 107.04 -31.40
CA GLU A 117 -71.87 105.82 -32.12
C GLU A 117 -70.37 105.55 -31.99
N VAL A 118 -69.52 106.58 -32.15
CA VAL A 118 -68.06 106.45 -32.01
C VAL A 118 -67.68 106.15 -30.56
N ASN A 119 -68.36 106.76 -29.58
CA ASN A 119 -68.14 106.47 -28.16
C ASN A 119 -68.56 105.04 -27.80
N LYS A 120 -69.70 104.55 -28.29
CA LYS A 120 -70.16 103.16 -28.09
C LYS A 120 -69.19 102.16 -28.70
N LYS A 121 -68.76 102.39 -29.95
CA LYS A 121 -67.71 101.60 -30.61
C LYS A 121 -66.38 101.67 -29.86
N LEU A 122 -66.03 102.81 -29.26
CA LEU A 122 -64.82 102.97 -28.45
C LEU A 122 -64.91 102.27 -27.08
N THR A 123 -66.08 102.23 -26.44
CA THR A 123 -66.28 101.44 -25.21
C THR A 123 -66.28 99.94 -25.51
N GLU A 124 -66.97 99.49 -26.56
CA GLU A 124 -66.93 98.10 -27.03
C GLU A 124 -65.50 97.65 -27.36
N GLN A 125 -64.71 98.49 -28.05
CA GLN A 125 -63.31 98.21 -28.35
C GLN A 125 -62.44 98.21 -27.08
N LYS A 126 -62.70 99.06 -26.08
CA LYS A 126 -62.00 99.02 -24.80
C LYS A 126 -62.32 97.75 -24.02
N GLU A 127 -63.60 97.41 -23.87
CA GLU A 127 -64.04 96.19 -23.18
C GLU A 127 -63.51 94.93 -23.85
N ALA A 128 -63.47 94.88 -25.19
CA ALA A 128 -62.85 93.80 -25.94
C ALA A 128 -61.32 93.72 -25.70
N ASN A 129 -60.62 94.86 -25.68
CA ASN A 129 -59.18 94.88 -25.37
C ASN A 129 -58.90 94.48 -23.91
N ASP A 130 -59.68 94.95 -22.94
CA ASP A 130 -59.57 94.57 -21.53
C ASP A 130 -59.84 93.08 -21.31
N ALA A 131 -60.81 92.50 -22.04
CA ALA A 131 -61.08 91.07 -22.04
C ALA A 131 -59.93 90.27 -22.67
N LEU A 132 -59.36 90.74 -23.80
CA LEU A 132 -58.18 90.13 -24.41
C LEU A 132 -56.95 90.22 -23.50
N GLN A 133 -56.72 91.35 -22.82
CA GLN A 133 -55.63 91.49 -21.84
C GLN A 133 -55.80 90.52 -20.66
N LYS A 134 -57.00 90.42 -20.07
CA LYS A 134 -57.29 89.46 -19.00
C LYS A 134 -57.11 88.01 -19.44
N ASN A 135 -57.48 87.69 -20.68
CA ASN A 135 -57.25 86.36 -21.27
C ASN A 135 -55.77 86.09 -21.51
N LEU A 136 -55.00 87.07 -21.98
CA LEU A 136 -53.53 86.95 -22.15
C LEU A 136 -52.81 86.84 -20.80
N GLU A 137 -53.19 87.61 -19.78
CA GLU A 137 -52.69 87.44 -18.42
C GLU A 137 -53.02 86.06 -17.84
N GLY A 138 -54.25 85.57 -18.06
CA GLY A 138 -54.66 84.24 -17.64
C GLY A 138 -53.84 83.15 -18.32
N LEU A 139 -53.66 83.25 -19.64
CA LEU A 139 -52.81 82.34 -20.42
C LEU A 139 -51.35 82.38 -19.95
N ASN A 140 -50.77 83.57 -19.76
CA ASN A 140 -49.40 83.73 -19.26
C ASN A 140 -49.23 83.10 -17.87
N LYS A 141 -50.13 83.36 -16.92
CA LYS A 141 -50.12 82.71 -15.59
C LYS A 141 -50.23 81.19 -15.71
N THR A 142 -51.07 80.67 -16.61
CA THR A 142 -51.11 79.21 -16.85
C THR A 142 -49.86 78.67 -17.55
N LEU A 143 -49.10 79.49 -18.28
CA LEU A 143 -47.85 79.11 -18.94
C LEU A 143 -46.70 79.10 -17.94
N GLU A 144 -46.55 80.15 -17.11
CA GLU A 144 -45.64 80.22 -15.97
C GLU A 144 -45.85 79.00 -15.04
N GLU A 145 -47.11 78.69 -14.70
CA GLU A 145 -47.46 77.48 -13.94
C GLU A 145 -47.01 76.17 -14.61
N ARG A 146 -46.91 76.10 -15.94
CA ARG A 146 -46.42 74.89 -16.63
C ARG A 146 -44.90 74.87 -16.69
N ASP A 147 -44.26 76.01 -16.88
CA ASP A 147 -42.80 76.11 -16.89
C ASP A 147 -42.21 75.83 -15.49
N ASP A 148 -42.87 76.25 -14.40
CA ASP A 148 -42.50 75.83 -13.03
C ASP A 148 -42.67 74.32 -12.80
N LYS A 149 -43.77 73.74 -13.32
CA LYS A 149 -44.04 72.29 -13.22
C LYS A 149 -43.09 71.48 -14.10
N LEU A 150 -42.65 72.02 -15.24
CA LEU A 150 -41.59 71.46 -16.08
C LEU A 150 -40.22 71.65 -15.44
N GLY A 151 -39.95 72.76 -14.77
CA GLY A 151 -38.71 73.01 -14.04
C GLY A 151 -38.50 72.02 -12.89
N THR A 152 -39.53 71.84 -12.06
CA THR A 152 -39.52 70.85 -10.96
C THR A 152 -39.50 69.40 -11.47
N ALA A 153 -40.19 69.09 -12.58
CA ALA A 153 -40.05 67.81 -13.26
C ALA A 153 -38.63 67.58 -13.82
N ASN A 154 -37.99 68.60 -14.40
CA ASN A 154 -36.62 68.50 -14.92
C ASN A 154 -35.59 68.36 -13.79
N GLN A 155 -35.79 69.02 -12.65
CA GLN A 155 -34.94 68.86 -11.45
C GLN A 155 -35.02 67.44 -10.89
N THR A 156 -36.23 66.88 -10.73
CA THR A 156 -36.42 65.48 -10.28
C THR A 156 -35.92 64.46 -11.30
N ILE A 157 -36.07 64.73 -12.61
CA ILE A 157 -35.43 63.94 -13.67
C ILE A 157 -33.89 64.02 -13.58
N SER A 158 -33.31 65.13 -13.14
CA SER A 158 -31.86 65.22 -12.91
C SER A 158 -31.43 64.41 -11.70
N SER A 159 -32.08 64.56 -10.54
CA SER A 159 -31.72 63.78 -9.34
C SER A 159 -31.83 62.28 -9.59
N LEU A 160 -32.91 61.82 -10.25
CA LEU A 160 -33.07 60.42 -10.65
C LEU A 160 -32.00 59.96 -11.65
N LYS A 161 -31.53 60.82 -12.58
CA LYS A 161 -30.39 60.49 -13.47
C LYS A 161 -29.08 60.36 -12.69
N ASP A 162 -28.87 61.17 -11.67
CA ASP A 162 -27.67 61.14 -10.84
C ASP A 162 -27.68 59.96 -9.85
N GLU A 163 -28.83 59.63 -9.26
CA GLU A 163 -29.06 58.37 -8.53
C GLU A 163 -28.81 57.15 -9.43
N ILE A 164 -29.29 57.16 -10.68
CA ILE A 164 -29.03 56.09 -11.66
C ILE A 164 -27.54 56.01 -12.02
N ARG A 165 -26.82 57.13 -12.10
CA ARG A 165 -25.35 57.16 -12.31
C ARG A 165 -24.62 56.54 -11.10
N GLU A 166 -24.97 56.94 -9.89
CA GLU A 166 -24.41 56.35 -8.66
C GLU A 166 -24.69 54.86 -8.56
N LEU A 167 -25.92 54.41 -8.82
CA LEU A 167 -26.30 52.99 -8.77
C LEU A 167 -25.54 52.18 -9.82
N ARG A 168 -25.39 52.69 -11.05
CA ARG A 168 -24.55 52.07 -12.09
C ARG A 168 -23.09 51.96 -11.65
N GLN A 169 -22.53 53.00 -11.03
CA GLN A 169 -21.16 52.96 -10.51
C GLN A 169 -21.02 51.99 -9.34
N LYS A 170 -22.01 51.92 -8.44
CA LYS A 170 -22.05 50.95 -7.32
C LYS A 170 -22.11 49.51 -7.83
N ILE A 171 -22.91 49.24 -8.86
CA ILE A 171 -22.98 47.93 -9.54
C ILE A 171 -21.64 47.60 -10.22
N GLN A 172 -21.07 48.50 -11.03
CA GLN A 172 -19.76 48.28 -11.68
C GLN A 172 -18.61 48.05 -10.66
N ASN A 173 -18.67 48.72 -9.51
CA ASN A 173 -17.74 48.52 -8.39
C ASN A 173 -18.00 47.20 -7.62
N GLN A 174 -19.18 46.59 -7.73
CA GLN A 174 -19.47 45.25 -7.22
C GLN A 174 -19.06 44.19 -8.25
N ASP A 175 -19.38 44.37 -9.53
CA ASP A 175 -18.98 43.46 -10.62
C ASP A 175 -17.45 43.31 -10.70
N SER A 176 -16.69 44.39 -10.56
CA SER A 176 -15.22 44.33 -10.52
C SER A 176 -14.68 43.59 -9.29
N LYS A 177 -15.32 43.73 -8.12
CA LYS A 177 -14.97 42.96 -6.91
C LYS A 177 -15.32 41.48 -7.05
N MET A 178 -16.49 41.17 -7.59
CA MET A 178 -16.90 39.78 -7.89
C MET A 178 -15.94 39.16 -8.90
N SER A 179 -15.54 39.89 -9.95
CA SER A 179 -14.56 39.43 -10.94
C SER A 179 -13.20 39.13 -10.30
N ALA A 180 -12.66 40.04 -9.48
CA ALA A 180 -11.43 39.82 -8.73
C ALA A 180 -11.53 38.60 -7.80
N GLN A 181 -12.63 38.44 -7.08
CA GLN A 181 -12.88 37.27 -6.23
C GLN A 181 -13.03 35.97 -7.04
N THR A 182 -13.61 36.00 -8.24
CA THR A 182 -13.66 34.79 -9.10
C THR A 182 -12.28 34.39 -9.61
N LEU A 183 -11.39 35.34 -9.89
CA LEU A 183 -10.00 35.07 -10.26
C LEU A 183 -9.20 34.51 -9.07
N GLU A 184 -9.35 35.09 -7.87
CA GLU A 184 -8.73 34.58 -6.65
C GLU A 184 -9.18 33.14 -6.33
N ASN A 185 -10.48 32.85 -6.47
CA ASN A 185 -11.00 31.49 -6.30
C ASN A 185 -10.47 30.52 -7.38
N GLN A 186 -10.30 30.97 -8.63
CA GLN A 186 -9.68 30.16 -9.69
C GLN A 186 -8.22 29.85 -9.37
N GLU A 187 -7.42 30.86 -8.98
CA GLU A 187 -6.05 30.65 -8.54
C GLU A 187 -5.94 29.69 -7.35
N LEU A 188 -6.83 29.80 -6.36
CA LEU A 188 -6.87 28.91 -5.20
C LEU A 188 -7.25 27.48 -5.60
N GLN A 189 -8.18 27.31 -6.55
CA GLN A 189 -8.53 26.00 -7.10
C GLN A 189 -7.36 25.39 -7.87
N GLU A 190 -6.65 26.15 -8.71
CA GLU A 190 -5.46 25.66 -9.42
C GLU A 190 -4.33 25.26 -8.46
N LYS A 191 -4.12 26.04 -7.39
CA LYS A 191 -3.17 25.72 -6.31
C LYS A 191 -3.58 24.43 -5.57
N LEU A 192 -4.87 24.23 -5.30
CA LEU A 192 -5.40 23.00 -4.70
C LEU A 192 -5.23 21.79 -5.62
N ASP A 193 -5.62 21.90 -6.89
CA ASP A 193 -5.43 20.90 -7.94
C ASP A 193 -3.97 20.47 -8.08
N LEU A 194 -3.03 21.42 -8.06
CA LEU A 194 -1.59 21.15 -8.12
C LEU A 194 -1.11 20.33 -6.91
N GLN A 195 -1.60 20.64 -5.71
CA GLN A 195 -1.26 19.88 -4.51
C GLN A 195 -1.90 18.48 -4.53
N GLN A 196 -3.13 18.33 -5.03
CA GLN A 196 -3.76 17.02 -5.22
C GLN A 196 -2.98 16.15 -6.22
N ARG A 197 -2.49 16.71 -7.33
CA ARG A 197 -1.64 15.99 -8.31
C ARG A 197 -0.32 15.54 -7.68
N LYS A 198 0.40 16.43 -7.00
CA LYS A 198 1.62 16.09 -6.25
C LYS A 198 1.38 14.98 -5.22
N TYR A 199 0.27 15.05 -4.49
CA TYR A 199 -0.12 14.04 -3.51
C TYR A 199 -0.45 12.67 -4.15
N GLN A 200 -1.07 12.66 -5.34
CA GLN A 200 -1.32 11.43 -6.10
C GLN A 200 -0.01 10.83 -6.64
N GLU A 201 0.88 11.63 -7.23
CA GLU A 201 2.24 11.21 -7.64
C GLU A 201 3.01 10.62 -6.45
N VAL A 202 2.93 11.28 -5.30
CA VAL A 202 3.49 10.84 -4.02
C VAL A 202 2.87 9.49 -3.62
N SER A 203 1.55 9.34 -3.46
CA SER A 203 0.93 8.05 -3.10
C SER A 203 1.33 6.93 -4.05
N GLN A 204 1.26 7.16 -5.37
CA GLN A 204 1.66 6.19 -6.39
C GLN A 204 3.12 5.73 -6.26
N LEU A 205 4.06 6.65 -5.99
CA LEU A 205 5.48 6.33 -5.96
C LEU A 205 5.86 5.53 -4.69
N CYS A 206 5.14 5.70 -3.57
CA CYS A 206 5.27 4.75 -2.45
C CYS A 206 4.51 3.44 -2.66
N GLN A 207 3.41 3.39 -3.43
CA GLN A 207 2.81 2.10 -3.80
C GLN A 207 3.80 1.25 -4.60
N SER A 208 4.60 1.86 -5.49
CA SER A 208 5.73 1.17 -6.12
C SER A 208 6.87 0.84 -5.16
N LEU A 209 7.19 1.72 -4.20
CA LEU A 209 8.22 1.44 -3.18
C LEU A 209 7.84 0.22 -2.33
N GLN A 210 6.59 0.14 -1.86
CA GLN A 210 6.08 -0.97 -1.06
C GLN A 210 6.01 -2.27 -1.87
N ALA A 211 5.61 -2.21 -3.15
CA ALA A 211 5.63 -3.37 -4.03
C ALA A 211 7.06 -3.86 -4.33
N ALA A 212 8.02 -2.95 -4.48
CA ALA A 212 9.44 -3.29 -4.59
C ALA A 212 9.99 -3.86 -3.27
N GLN A 213 9.55 -3.33 -2.13
CA GLN A 213 9.91 -3.84 -0.80
C GLN A 213 9.36 -5.24 -0.55
N SER A 214 8.10 -5.53 -0.93
CA SER A 214 7.52 -6.87 -0.79
C SER A 214 8.21 -7.87 -1.72
N SER A 215 8.43 -7.50 -2.98
CA SER A 215 9.25 -8.29 -3.93
C SER A 215 10.65 -8.55 -3.38
N CYS A 216 11.30 -7.55 -2.75
CA CYS A 216 12.60 -7.74 -2.12
C CYS A 216 12.53 -8.69 -0.91
N SER A 217 11.50 -8.61 -0.06
CA SER A 217 11.31 -9.59 1.02
C SER A 217 11.04 -11.01 0.50
N ASP A 218 10.29 -11.15 -0.59
CA ASP A 218 10.04 -12.45 -1.23
C ASP A 218 11.34 -13.02 -1.81
N HIS A 219 12.18 -12.19 -2.42
CA HIS A 219 13.52 -12.57 -2.87
C HIS A 219 14.44 -12.95 -1.70
N ILE A 220 14.41 -12.24 -0.56
CA ILE A 220 15.18 -12.59 0.64
C ILE A 220 14.70 -13.93 1.24
N ILE A 221 13.39 -14.19 1.27
CA ILE A 221 12.83 -15.49 1.67
C ILE A 221 13.29 -16.58 0.70
N LYS A 222 13.25 -16.32 -0.61
CA LYS A 222 13.69 -17.26 -1.65
C LYS A 222 15.18 -17.58 -1.55
N ILE A 223 16.03 -16.59 -1.27
CA ILE A 223 17.46 -16.77 -1.02
C ILE A 223 17.65 -17.67 0.21
N LYS A 224 16.98 -17.39 1.33
CA LYS A 224 17.06 -18.21 2.56
C LYS A 224 16.54 -19.64 2.36
N GLU A 225 15.56 -19.87 1.50
CA GLU A 225 15.16 -21.21 1.09
C GLU A 225 16.24 -21.93 0.26
N LEU A 226 16.90 -21.22 -0.66
CA LEU A 226 17.95 -21.78 -1.51
C LEU A 226 19.23 -22.06 -0.72
N GLU A 227 19.62 -21.17 0.20
CA GLU A 227 20.70 -21.38 1.17
C GLU A 227 20.45 -22.63 2.02
N ARG A 228 19.24 -22.79 2.57
CA ARG A 228 18.85 -24.01 3.32
C ARG A 228 18.93 -25.26 2.46
N ARG A 229 18.45 -25.21 1.21
CA ARG A 229 18.53 -26.35 0.26
C ARG A 229 19.97 -26.69 -0.09
N LEU A 230 20.84 -25.69 -0.26
CA LEU A 230 22.27 -25.88 -0.52
C LEU A 230 22.95 -26.55 0.69
N LEU A 231 22.71 -26.06 1.91
CA LEU A 231 23.23 -26.66 3.14
C LEU A 231 22.77 -28.12 3.33
N PHE A 232 21.52 -28.45 2.97
CA PHE A 232 21.07 -29.85 2.95
C PHE A 232 21.79 -30.67 1.85
N GLN A 233 21.96 -30.13 0.64
CA GLN A 233 22.71 -30.80 -0.43
C GLN A 233 24.19 -31.00 -0.10
N GLU A 234 24.81 -30.09 0.65
CA GLU A 234 26.18 -30.22 1.15
C GLU A 234 26.28 -31.30 2.25
N GLN A 235 25.29 -31.40 3.13
CA GLN A 235 25.18 -32.49 4.12
C GLN A 235 24.95 -33.84 3.42
N ASP A 236 24.01 -33.94 2.47
CA ASP A 236 23.77 -35.12 1.66
C ASP A 236 25.03 -35.52 0.88
N PHE A 237 25.76 -34.57 0.31
CA PHE A 237 27.03 -34.83 -0.37
C PHE A 237 28.12 -35.33 0.59
N ALA A 238 28.19 -34.80 1.81
CA ALA A 238 29.11 -35.28 2.84
C ALA A 238 28.77 -36.73 3.27
N ILE A 239 27.49 -37.05 3.45
CA ILE A 239 27.01 -38.41 3.75
C ILE A 239 27.29 -39.35 2.58
N VAL A 240 27.03 -38.94 1.33
CA VAL A 240 27.36 -39.72 0.14
C VAL A 240 28.87 -39.92 0.01
N LYS A 241 29.70 -38.97 0.47
CA LYS A 241 31.17 -39.09 0.48
C LYS A 241 31.66 -40.09 1.54
N THR A 242 31.12 -40.06 2.77
CA THR A 242 31.46 -41.05 3.80
C THR A 242 30.99 -42.45 3.40
N VAL A 243 29.73 -42.60 2.98
CA VAL A 243 29.18 -43.88 2.47
C VAL A 243 29.99 -44.41 1.29
N LYS A 244 30.42 -43.56 0.34
CA LYS A 244 31.33 -43.99 -0.74
C LYS A 244 32.67 -44.47 -0.22
N SER A 245 33.24 -43.86 0.82
CA SER A 245 34.51 -44.31 1.42
C SER A 245 34.37 -45.62 2.21
N GLU A 246 33.23 -45.84 2.86
CA GLU A 246 32.91 -47.10 3.54
C GLU A 246 32.66 -48.23 2.53
N VAL A 247 31.86 -47.98 1.49
CA VAL A 247 31.64 -48.92 0.37
C VAL A 247 32.94 -49.22 -0.36
N ALA A 248 33.85 -48.26 -0.53
CA ALA A 248 35.17 -48.51 -1.11
C ALA A 248 36.07 -49.41 -0.21
N ARG A 249 35.83 -49.42 1.11
CA ARG A 249 36.53 -50.30 2.07
C ARG A 249 35.96 -51.72 2.13
N VAL A 250 34.68 -51.92 1.77
CA VAL A 250 34.04 -53.26 1.77
C VAL A 250 34.81 -54.28 0.93
N PRO A 251 35.23 -54.02 -0.33
CA PRO A 251 36.03 -54.98 -1.10
C PRO A 251 37.36 -55.39 -0.46
N ASP A 252 37.97 -54.54 0.37
CA ASP A 252 39.21 -54.89 1.07
C ASP A 252 38.93 -55.73 2.33
N LEU A 253 37.85 -55.41 3.07
CA LEU A 253 37.34 -56.27 4.15
C LEU A 253 36.87 -57.63 3.63
N GLU A 254 36.31 -57.70 2.41
CA GLU A 254 35.96 -58.96 1.74
C GLU A 254 37.20 -59.78 1.35
N LYS A 255 38.28 -59.13 0.88
CA LYS A 255 39.57 -59.80 0.63
C LYS A 255 40.20 -60.31 1.92
N GLU A 256 40.14 -59.54 3.01
CA GLU A 256 40.62 -59.95 4.34
C GLU A 256 39.79 -61.11 4.90
N LEU A 257 38.45 -61.03 4.86
CA LEU A 257 37.56 -62.13 5.24
C LEU A 257 37.76 -63.38 4.37
N LYS A 258 38.10 -63.23 3.08
CA LYS A 258 38.45 -64.36 2.23
C LYS A 258 39.79 -64.96 2.64
N ARG A 259 40.86 -64.17 2.77
CA ARG A 259 42.17 -64.63 3.27
C ARG A 259 42.02 -65.37 4.60
N LEU A 260 41.34 -64.79 5.58
CA LEU A 260 41.11 -65.41 6.89
C LEU A 260 40.30 -66.71 6.81
N ARG A 261 39.41 -66.89 5.81
CA ARG A 261 38.72 -68.17 5.55
C ARG A 261 39.65 -69.20 4.91
N ASP A 262 40.43 -68.79 3.92
CA ASP A 262 41.40 -69.62 3.20
C ASP A 262 42.51 -70.09 4.18
N ASP A 263 43.02 -69.20 5.02
CA ASP A 263 43.95 -69.50 6.13
C ASP A 263 43.33 -70.45 7.17
N ASN A 264 42.05 -70.27 7.51
CA ASN A 264 41.33 -71.17 8.42
C ASN A 264 41.12 -72.57 7.81
N ALA A 265 40.95 -72.68 6.49
CA ALA A 265 40.88 -73.97 5.80
C ALA A 265 42.25 -74.66 5.83
N TYR A 266 43.30 -73.95 5.41
CA TYR A 266 44.69 -74.45 5.45
C TYR A 266 45.12 -74.89 6.87
N LEU A 267 44.76 -74.15 7.92
CA LEU A 267 45.05 -74.53 9.31
C LEU A 267 44.26 -75.76 9.78
N ARG A 268 43.08 -76.05 9.22
CA ARG A 268 42.34 -77.29 9.49
C ARG A 268 42.97 -78.46 8.77
N GLU A 269 43.25 -78.33 7.48
CA GLU A 269 43.96 -79.34 6.68
C GLU A 269 45.33 -79.67 7.29
N SER A 270 46.08 -78.65 7.71
CA SER A 270 47.36 -78.82 8.41
C SER A 270 47.18 -79.51 9.77
N ARG A 271 46.12 -79.23 10.53
CA ARG A 271 45.80 -79.93 11.77
C ARG A 271 45.41 -81.39 11.55
N GLU A 272 44.66 -81.68 10.50
CA GLU A 272 44.24 -83.03 10.10
C GLU A 272 45.45 -83.86 9.65
N ASN A 273 46.31 -83.31 8.79
CA ASN A 273 47.61 -83.89 8.44
C ASN A 273 48.52 -84.10 9.66
N CYS A 274 48.59 -83.14 10.59
CA CYS A 274 49.31 -83.30 11.87
C CYS A 274 48.67 -84.33 12.81
N SER A 275 47.41 -84.73 12.60
CA SER A 275 46.73 -85.76 13.38
C SER A 275 47.00 -87.14 12.77
N LEU A 276 46.90 -87.27 11.44
CA LEU A 276 47.32 -88.47 10.70
C LEU A 276 48.78 -88.84 10.98
N LEU A 277 49.71 -87.86 10.93
CA LEU A 277 51.12 -88.09 11.27
C LEU A 277 51.33 -88.53 12.72
N LYS A 278 50.46 -88.11 13.67
CA LYS A 278 50.51 -88.60 15.06
C LYS A 278 50.00 -90.04 15.15
N GLU A 279 48.93 -90.39 14.43
CA GLU A 279 48.42 -91.76 14.37
C GLU A 279 49.43 -92.72 13.72
N GLU A 280 50.14 -92.29 12.67
CA GLU A 280 51.26 -93.05 12.09
C GLU A 280 52.42 -93.21 13.08
N VAL A 281 52.83 -92.15 13.77
CA VAL A 281 53.89 -92.21 14.79
C VAL A 281 53.48 -93.08 15.98
N GLU A 282 52.22 -93.04 16.43
CA GLU A 282 51.69 -93.97 17.44
C GLU A 282 51.64 -95.41 16.91
N GLY A 283 51.26 -95.62 15.65
CA GLY A 283 51.28 -96.92 15.01
C GLY A 283 52.69 -97.51 14.90
N LEU A 284 53.70 -96.67 14.65
CA LEU A 284 55.11 -97.05 14.65
C LEU A 284 55.64 -97.31 16.08
N ARG A 285 55.27 -96.48 17.07
CA ARG A 285 55.60 -96.73 18.49
C ARG A 285 55.00 -98.04 19.00
N LYS A 286 53.70 -98.27 18.76
CA LYS A 286 53.02 -99.52 19.12
C LYS A 286 53.56 -100.75 18.37
N LYS A 287 54.23 -100.58 17.22
CA LYS A 287 55.02 -101.64 16.57
C LYS A 287 56.37 -101.83 17.25
N LEU A 288 57.08 -100.75 17.58
CA LEU A 288 58.36 -100.78 18.28
C LEU A 288 58.24 -101.45 19.66
N GLU A 289 57.27 -101.03 20.49
CA GLU A 289 56.97 -101.62 21.80
C GLU A 289 56.71 -103.14 21.73
N ARG A 290 56.10 -103.63 20.64
CA ARG A 290 55.89 -105.07 20.40
C ARG A 290 57.20 -105.77 20.05
N MET A 291 58.01 -105.17 19.17
CA MET A 291 59.32 -105.69 18.82
C MET A 291 60.27 -105.70 20.02
N GLU A 292 60.21 -104.69 20.89
CA GLU A 292 60.97 -104.61 22.14
C GLU A 292 60.55 -105.72 23.10
N LYS A 293 59.25 -105.94 23.33
CA LYS A 293 58.77 -107.09 24.13
C LYS A 293 59.21 -108.44 23.57
N THR A 294 59.17 -108.65 22.26
CA THR A 294 59.70 -109.91 21.67
C THR A 294 61.21 -110.06 21.81
N LYS A 295 61.97 -108.95 21.97
CA LYS A 295 63.39 -109.01 22.32
C LYS A 295 63.61 -109.29 23.81
N GLU A 296 62.81 -108.71 24.70
CA GLU A 296 62.83 -109.04 26.14
C GLU A 296 62.50 -110.52 26.37
N GLU A 297 61.48 -111.05 25.69
CA GLU A 297 61.14 -112.48 25.68
C GLU A 297 62.30 -113.34 25.15
N LEU A 298 62.92 -112.95 24.03
CA LEU A 298 64.09 -113.66 23.47
C LEU A 298 65.27 -113.67 24.45
N ILE A 299 65.63 -112.53 25.03
CA ILE A 299 66.73 -112.39 25.99
C ILE A 299 66.45 -113.23 27.25
N ASN A 300 65.20 -113.27 27.74
CA ASN A 300 64.84 -114.14 28.86
C ASN A 300 65.01 -115.63 28.52
N MET A 301 64.60 -116.06 27.32
CA MET A 301 64.81 -117.44 26.85
C MET A 301 66.30 -117.77 26.64
N GLU A 302 67.11 -116.81 26.21
CA GLU A 302 68.56 -116.95 26.08
C GLU A 302 69.22 -117.10 27.46
N LEU A 303 68.85 -116.26 28.44
CA LEU A 303 69.33 -116.36 29.82
C LEU A 303 68.89 -117.67 30.52
N GLU A 304 67.70 -118.19 30.25
CA GLU A 304 67.27 -119.50 30.77
C GLU A 304 68.07 -120.65 30.13
N LYS A 305 68.34 -120.57 28.82
CA LYS A 305 69.20 -121.51 28.11
C LYS A 305 70.63 -121.48 28.66
N GLU A 306 71.20 -120.31 28.89
CA GLU A 306 72.52 -120.14 29.50
C GLU A 306 72.59 -120.81 30.88
N ARG A 307 71.64 -120.49 31.78
CA ARG A 307 71.52 -121.12 33.10
C ARG A 307 71.36 -122.63 33.06
N LEU A 308 70.76 -123.18 32.01
CA LEU A 308 70.67 -124.64 31.79
C LEU A 308 72.00 -125.22 31.29
N THR A 309 72.72 -124.53 30.40
CA THR A 309 74.07 -124.94 29.96
C THR A 309 75.11 -124.84 31.08
N GLU A 310 75.06 -123.82 31.95
CA GLU A 310 75.91 -123.73 33.15
C GLU A 310 75.71 -124.94 34.07
N LYS A 311 74.44 -125.29 34.35
CA LYS A 311 74.10 -126.47 35.15
C LYS A 311 74.59 -127.77 34.51
N LEU A 312 74.45 -127.90 33.18
CA LEU A 312 74.91 -129.08 32.45
C LEU A 312 76.44 -129.19 32.46
N HIS A 313 77.15 -128.10 32.18
CA HIS A 313 78.61 -128.04 32.28
C HIS A 313 79.10 -128.27 33.72
N ALA A 314 78.35 -127.85 34.75
CA ALA A 314 78.70 -128.19 36.14
C ALA A 314 78.68 -129.72 36.39
N TRP A 315 77.73 -130.46 35.80
CA TRP A 315 77.72 -131.93 35.86
C TRP A 315 78.83 -132.56 34.98
N GLU A 316 79.11 -132.04 33.80
CA GLU A 316 80.21 -132.53 32.95
C GLU A 316 81.58 -132.30 33.60
N ASN A 317 81.77 -131.13 34.23
CA ASN A 317 82.97 -130.79 35.00
C ASN A 317 83.10 -131.67 36.26
N LEU A 318 81.99 -132.10 36.86
CA LEU A 318 82.02 -133.06 37.97
C LEU A 318 82.56 -134.43 37.50
N GLY A 319 82.15 -134.90 36.31
CA GLY A 319 82.74 -136.10 35.69
C GLY A 319 84.23 -135.93 35.38
N GLN A 320 84.62 -134.81 34.75
CA GLN A 320 86.02 -134.53 34.41
C GLN A 320 86.94 -134.42 35.65
N SER A 321 86.46 -133.78 36.73
CA SER A 321 87.27 -133.54 37.95
C SER A 321 87.34 -134.74 38.89
N THR A 322 86.38 -135.66 38.85
CA THR A 322 86.37 -136.87 39.70
C THR A 322 86.96 -138.11 39.01
N GLY A 323 87.11 -138.10 37.68
CA GLY A 323 87.58 -139.25 36.91
C GLY A 323 86.57 -140.40 36.79
N LEU A 324 85.32 -140.18 37.22
CA LEU A 324 84.20 -141.12 37.14
C LEU A 324 83.30 -140.77 35.95
N ASN A 325 82.58 -141.73 35.39
CA ASN A 325 81.71 -141.49 34.22
C ASN A 325 80.36 -140.85 34.58
N ILE A 326 80.40 -139.78 35.36
CA ILE A 326 79.23 -139.04 35.86
C ILE A 326 78.94 -137.88 34.92
N ARG A 327 77.88 -137.99 34.10
CA ARG A 327 77.43 -136.88 33.21
C ARG A 327 75.98 -136.46 33.47
N LYS A 328 75.23 -137.29 34.18
CA LYS A 328 73.89 -136.99 34.71
C LYS A 328 73.80 -137.40 36.19
N PRO A 329 72.86 -136.85 36.98
CA PRO A 329 72.66 -137.24 38.38
C PRO A 329 72.40 -138.74 38.58
N GLU A 330 71.80 -139.41 37.59
CA GLU A 330 71.57 -140.87 37.60
C GLU A 330 72.87 -141.68 37.56
N ASP A 331 73.93 -141.18 36.92
CA ASP A 331 75.21 -141.89 36.78
C ASP A 331 75.98 -141.94 38.11
N LEU A 332 75.92 -140.86 38.90
CA LEU A 332 76.49 -140.77 40.25
C LEU A 332 75.97 -141.92 41.14
N SER A 333 74.69 -142.26 41.03
CA SER A 333 74.10 -143.36 41.80
C SER A 333 74.70 -144.73 41.47
N ARG A 334 75.16 -144.93 40.23
CA ARG A 334 75.73 -146.20 39.74
C ARG A 334 77.18 -146.38 40.17
N GLU A 335 77.99 -145.31 40.13
CA GLU A 335 79.39 -145.34 40.58
C GLU A 335 79.49 -145.54 42.10
N VAL A 336 78.60 -144.92 42.88
CA VAL A 336 78.54 -145.15 44.35
C VAL A 336 78.32 -146.63 44.68
N ILE A 337 77.46 -147.33 43.95
CA ILE A 337 77.22 -148.78 44.15
C ILE A 337 78.46 -149.60 43.81
N GLN A 338 79.18 -149.29 42.72
CA GLN A 338 80.44 -149.98 42.40
C GLN A 338 81.53 -149.73 43.45
N ILE A 339 81.64 -148.51 43.97
CA ILE A 339 82.62 -148.15 45.01
C ILE A 339 82.32 -148.92 46.31
N GLN A 340 81.05 -149.00 46.73
CA GLN A 340 80.64 -149.77 47.91
C GLN A 340 80.98 -151.26 47.78
N GLN A 341 80.78 -151.87 46.61
CA GLN A 341 81.15 -153.27 46.36
C GLN A 341 82.67 -153.50 46.44
N ARG A 342 83.49 -152.56 45.91
CA ARG A 342 84.96 -152.60 46.05
C ARG A 342 85.40 -152.43 47.49
N GLU A 343 84.74 -151.56 48.26
CA GLU A 343 85.06 -151.30 49.66
C GLU A 343 84.84 -152.53 50.56
N ILE A 344 83.78 -153.31 50.31
CA ILE A 344 83.51 -154.57 51.04
C ILE A 344 84.66 -155.57 50.85
N ALA A 345 85.08 -155.82 49.61
CA ALA A 345 86.19 -156.73 49.31
C ALA A 345 87.52 -156.28 49.93
N LEU A 346 87.79 -154.97 49.94
CA LEU A 346 88.98 -154.39 50.58
C LEU A 346 88.93 -154.46 52.12
N LYS A 347 87.74 -154.44 52.72
CA LYS A 347 87.55 -154.66 54.18
C LYS A 347 87.85 -156.10 54.57
N GLU A 348 87.38 -157.08 53.81
CA GLU A 348 87.70 -158.50 54.05
C GLU A 348 89.21 -158.76 54.00
N GLN A 349 89.89 -158.24 52.98
CA GLN A 349 91.35 -158.32 52.89
C GLN A 349 92.04 -157.65 54.09
N ASN A 350 91.57 -156.47 54.52
CA ASN A 350 92.09 -155.77 55.70
C ASN A 350 91.96 -156.58 57.01
N TYR A 351 90.90 -157.36 57.20
CA TYR A 351 90.77 -158.25 58.36
C TYR A 351 91.83 -159.36 58.35
N THR A 352 92.14 -159.94 57.18
CA THR A 352 93.21 -160.97 57.06
C THR A 352 94.62 -160.42 57.26
N LEU A 353 94.85 -159.14 56.92
CA LEU A 353 96.14 -158.48 57.15
C LEU A 353 96.31 -158.07 58.62
N ASN A 354 95.26 -157.53 59.26
CA ASN A 354 95.30 -157.11 60.67
C ASN A 354 95.57 -158.28 61.63
N SER A 355 95.05 -159.49 61.35
CA SER A 355 95.36 -160.67 62.18
C SER A 355 96.83 -161.07 62.11
N ARG A 356 97.46 -160.93 60.92
CA ARG A 356 98.90 -161.11 60.71
C ARG A 356 99.75 -160.06 61.43
N VAL A 357 99.40 -158.77 61.32
CA VAL A 357 100.09 -157.66 62.01
C VAL A 357 100.11 -157.91 63.52
N ARG A 358 98.96 -158.22 64.12
CA ARG A 358 98.83 -158.53 65.56
C ARG A 358 99.61 -159.76 66.03
N SER A 359 100.05 -160.63 65.11
CA SER A 359 100.95 -161.74 65.43
C SER A 359 102.41 -161.28 65.52
N VAL A 360 102.82 -160.37 64.63
CA VAL A 360 104.18 -159.78 64.59
C VAL A 360 104.39 -158.77 65.72
N GLU A 361 103.34 -158.03 66.11
CA GLU A 361 103.40 -157.09 67.24
C GLU A 361 103.74 -157.78 68.58
N ARG A 362 103.26 -159.02 68.79
CA ARG A 362 103.58 -159.79 70.01
C ARG A 362 105.05 -160.20 70.08
N SER A 363 105.59 -160.79 69.02
CA SER A 363 107.02 -161.16 69.00
C SER A 363 107.95 -159.93 69.05
N GLN A 364 107.51 -158.80 68.51
CA GLN A 364 108.23 -157.52 68.67
C GLN A 364 108.14 -156.97 70.12
N SER A 365 107.10 -157.31 70.89
CA SER A 365 107.00 -156.94 72.32
C SER A 365 107.90 -157.81 73.20
N GLU A 366 108.00 -159.11 72.91
CA GLU A 366 108.84 -160.08 73.62
C GLU A 366 110.33 -159.71 73.47
N LEU A 367 110.80 -159.47 72.24
CA LEU A 367 112.18 -159.04 71.97
C LEU A 367 112.55 -157.68 72.61
N ARG A 368 111.58 -156.77 72.81
CA ARG A 368 111.81 -155.51 73.54
C ARG A 368 112.02 -155.74 75.05
N ALA A 369 111.34 -156.71 75.64
CA ALA A 369 111.51 -157.06 77.05
C ALA A 369 112.93 -157.60 77.33
N GLU A 370 113.46 -158.45 76.44
CA GLU A 370 114.84 -158.95 76.57
C GLU A 370 115.88 -157.82 76.44
N LEU A 371 115.70 -156.92 75.46
CA LEU A 371 116.62 -155.81 75.20
C LEU A 371 116.70 -154.84 76.40
N THR A 372 115.56 -154.52 77.01
CA THR A 372 115.53 -153.70 78.24
C THR A 372 116.17 -154.41 79.45
N GLN A 373 116.06 -155.74 79.56
CA GLN A 373 116.72 -156.52 80.62
C GLN A 373 118.25 -156.58 80.47
N GLN A 374 118.80 -156.38 79.26
CA GLN A 374 120.25 -156.23 79.07
C GLN A 374 120.70 -154.79 79.36
N HIS A 375 119.93 -153.77 78.96
CA HIS A 375 120.26 -152.36 79.24
C HIS A 375 120.36 -152.05 80.75
N SER A 376 119.51 -152.65 81.59
CA SER A 376 119.59 -152.45 83.05
C SER A 376 120.92 -152.94 83.64
N LYS A 377 121.41 -154.11 83.20
CA LYS A 377 122.70 -154.67 83.64
C LYS A 377 123.88 -153.78 83.23
N THR A 378 123.86 -153.22 82.02
CA THR A 378 124.88 -152.26 81.56
C THR A 378 124.89 -150.98 82.39
N LEU A 379 123.70 -150.48 82.78
CA LEU A 379 123.54 -149.27 83.59
C LEU A 379 124.10 -149.41 85.01
N GLU A 380 124.04 -150.61 85.60
CA GLU A 380 124.61 -150.88 86.93
C GLU A 380 126.15 -150.85 86.92
N GLU A 381 126.79 -151.39 85.88
CA GLU A 381 128.25 -151.27 85.69
C GLU A 381 128.68 -149.81 85.47
N GLN A 382 127.90 -149.04 84.71
CA GLN A 382 128.19 -147.61 84.50
C GLN A 382 128.18 -146.82 85.81
N LYS A 383 127.18 -147.04 86.68
CA LYS A 383 127.09 -146.36 88.00
C LYS A 383 128.28 -146.63 88.91
N LYS A 384 128.89 -147.83 88.84
CA LYS A 384 130.10 -148.17 89.61
C LYS A 384 131.30 -147.30 89.21
N ARG A 385 131.46 -146.99 87.92
CA ARG A 385 132.48 -146.06 87.42
C ARG A 385 132.20 -144.62 87.82
N GLU A 386 130.95 -144.15 87.68
CA GLU A 386 130.56 -142.78 88.02
C GLU A 386 130.78 -142.44 89.50
N ALA A 387 130.64 -143.42 90.40
CA ALA A 387 130.93 -143.25 91.82
C ALA A 387 132.43 -142.97 92.11
N GLN A 388 133.34 -143.60 91.37
CA GLN A 388 134.78 -143.36 91.47
C GLN A 388 135.14 -141.97 90.94
N ASP A 389 134.53 -141.58 89.82
CA ASP A 389 134.70 -140.27 89.18
C ASP A 389 134.20 -139.10 90.07
N ALA A 390 133.08 -139.32 90.78
CA ALA A 390 132.48 -138.33 91.67
C ALA A 390 133.31 -137.99 92.93
N LEU A 391 134.26 -138.85 93.29
CA LEU A 391 135.25 -138.60 94.35
C LEU A 391 136.31 -137.59 93.88
N VAL A 392 136.83 -137.77 92.66
CA VAL A 392 137.85 -136.91 92.05
C VAL A 392 137.36 -135.48 91.88
N ARG A 393 136.16 -135.30 91.29
CA ARG A 393 135.61 -133.97 90.96
C ARG A 393 135.36 -133.07 92.18
N ARG A 394 135.10 -133.63 93.37
CA ARG A 394 134.80 -132.83 94.57
C ARG A 394 136.04 -132.19 95.20
N LEU A 395 137.23 -132.75 94.98
CA LEU A 395 138.50 -132.12 95.38
C LEU A 395 138.77 -130.82 94.59
N GLN A 396 138.27 -130.73 93.35
CA GLN A 396 138.46 -129.56 92.47
C GLN A 396 137.54 -128.38 92.81
N LYS A 397 136.27 -128.63 93.13
CA LYS A 397 135.24 -127.56 93.17
C LYS A 397 135.40 -126.54 94.32
N ARG A 398 136.20 -126.86 95.34
CA ARG A 398 136.49 -125.97 96.49
C ARG A 398 137.32 -124.73 96.12
N VAL A 399 137.86 -124.67 94.90
CA VAL A 399 138.73 -123.58 94.41
C VAL A 399 137.96 -122.38 93.82
N LEU A 400 136.71 -122.57 93.35
CA LEU A 400 136.12 -121.66 92.34
C LEU A 400 135.37 -120.41 92.84
N LEU A 401 134.64 -120.47 93.96
CA LEU A 401 133.52 -119.52 94.19
C LEU A 401 133.89 -118.11 94.69
N LEU A 402 135.17 -117.84 94.96
CA LEU A 402 135.67 -116.61 95.60
C LEU A 402 135.77 -115.39 94.64
N THR A 403 134.77 -115.14 93.76
CA THR A 403 135.03 -114.31 92.55
C THR A 403 133.88 -113.39 92.04
N LYS A 404 132.63 -113.46 92.52
CA LYS A 404 131.47 -112.99 91.71
C LYS A 404 130.65 -111.76 92.14
N GLU A 405 130.85 -111.16 93.31
CA GLU A 405 129.83 -110.29 93.94
C GLU A 405 129.99 -108.77 93.65
N ARG A 406 129.84 -108.30 92.39
CA ARG A 406 130.47 -107.00 91.97
C ARG A 406 129.66 -105.87 91.26
N ASP A 407 128.65 -106.09 90.40
CA ASP A 407 128.62 -105.29 89.13
C ASP A 407 127.73 -104.00 88.90
N GLY A 408 126.44 -103.79 89.31
CA GLY A 408 125.77 -102.48 88.96
C GLY A 408 124.24 -102.23 89.11
N MET A 409 123.80 -100.96 88.87
CA MET A 409 122.44 -100.33 89.02
C MET A 409 122.23 -99.12 88.02
N ARG A 410 121.00 -98.71 87.57
CA ARG A 410 120.75 -97.55 86.59
C ARG A 410 119.39 -96.71 86.58
N ALA A 411 118.69 -96.47 85.43
CA ALA A 411 117.89 -95.23 85.08
C ALA A 411 116.40 -95.35 84.57
N ILE A 412 115.63 -94.25 84.27
CA ILE A 412 114.13 -94.14 84.50
C ILE A 412 113.09 -93.40 83.52
N LEU A 413 113.30 -92.31 82.74
CA LEU A 413 112.49 -91.03 82.83
C LEU A 413 111.18 -90.59 81.99
N GLU A 414 111.21 -90.04 80.75
CA GLU A 414 110.44 -88.80 80.26
C GLU A 414 109.07 -88.88 79.44
N SER A 415 108.24 -87.78 79.29
CA SER A 415 107.00 -87.60 78.38
C SER A 415 106.12 -86.24 78.45
N TYR A 416 105.22 -85.83 77.43
CA TYR A 416 103.91 -84.94 77.36
C TYR A 416 103.57 -83.89 76.14
N ASP A 417 102.28 -83.53 75.69
CA ASP A 417 101.81 -82.40 74.68
C ASP A 417 100.22 -82.04 74.40
N SER A 418 99.74 -81.01 73.56
CA SER A 418 98.25 -80.56 73.22
C SER A 418 97.83 -79.49 72.03
N GLU A 419 96.51 -79.17 71.65
CA GLU A 419 95.98 -78.26 70.47
C GLU A 419 94.43 -77.65 70.43
N LEU A 420 93.91 -76.78 69.44
CA LEU A 420 92.48 -76.29 68.97
C LEU A 420 92.33 -74.84 68.22
N ALA A 421 91.29 -74.15 67.53
CA ALA A 421 89.93 -74.24 66.80
C ALA A 421 89.30 -72.89 66.05
N PRO A 422 88.19 -72.82 65.17
CA PRO A 422 87.70 -71.64 64.26
C PRO A 422 86.13 -71.28 63.89
N THR A 423 85.72 -70.16 63.15
CA THR A 423 84.30 -69.63 62.67
C THR A 423 84.22 -68.46 61.55
N GLU A 424 83.18 -67.71 60.93
CA GLU A 424 81.64 -67.46 60.79
C GLU A 424 80.95 -66.75 59.46
N TYR A 425 79.99 -65.71 59.44
CA TYR A 425 78.84 -65.37 58.40
C TYR A 425 78.52 -63.87 57.77
N SER A 426 77.38 -63.51 57.02
CA SER A 426 77.09 -62.24 56.16
C SER A 426 75.60 -61.56 55.83
N PRO A 427 75.06 -60.99 54.64
CA PRO A 427 74.24 -59.66 54.45
C PRO A 427 72.90 -59.46 53.50
N GLN A 428 72.22 -58.25 53.28
CA GLN A 428 70.94 -58.01 52.41
C GLN A 428 70.31 -56.62 51.83
N LEU A 429 70.81 -55.37 51.93
CA LEU A 429 69.97 -54.10 52.02
C LEU A 429 69.29 -53.35 50.79
N SER A 430 69.83 -53.29 49.57
CA SER A 430 69.78 -52.05 48.73
C SER A 430 68.53 -51.67 47.87
N LYS A 431 67.41 -52.40 47.88
CA LYS A 431 66.32 -52.16 46.87
C LYS A 431 65.35 -51.00 47.16
N ARG A 432 65.04 -50.70 48.42
CA ARG A 432 63.90 -49.82 48.81
C ARG A 432 64.06 -48.32 48.50
N LEU A 433 65.27 -47.84 48.18
CA LEU A 433 65.53 -46.40 48.08
C LEU A 433 64.93 -45.77 46.81
N ARG A 434 64.88 -46.52 45.70
CA ARG A 434 64.69 -45.98 44.34
C ARG A 434 63.23 -45.72 43.94
N GLU A 435 62.26 -46.24 44.69
CA GLU A 435 60.83 -46.14 44.37
C GLU A 435 60.20 -44.83 44.89
N ALA A 436 60.87 -44.14 45.82
CA ALA A 436 60.35 -42.91 46.45
C ALA A 436 60.61 -41.63 45.61
N GLU A 437 61.66 -41.63 44.80
CA GLU A 437 62.15 -40.44 44.08
C GLU A 437 61.21 -40.07 42.90
N ASP A 438 60.67 -41.09 42.21
CA ASP A 438 59.90 -40.98 40.96
C ASP A 438 58.50 -40.35 41.13
N ILE A 439 57.97 -40.32 42.36
CA ILE A 439 56.67 -39.73 42.69
C ILE A 439 56.80 -38.22 42.91
N LEU A 440 57.90 -37.78 43.52
CA LEU A 440 58.11 -36.40 43.97
C LEU A 440 58.35 -35.43 42.80
N GLN A 441 58.91 -35.93 41.68
CA GLN A 441 59.11 -35.13 40.47
C GLN A 441 57.79 -34.75 39.76
N LYS A 442 56.77 -35.62 39.81
CA LYS A 442 55.50 -35.46 39.07
C LYS A 442 54.56 -34.41 39.70
N THR A 443 54.65 -34.20 41.01
CA THR A 443 53.85 -33.17 41.70
C THR A 443 54.42 -31.76 41.50
N GLN A 444 55.74 -31.63 41.36
CA GLN A 444 56.41 -30.35 41.12
C GLN A 444 56.03 -29.73 39.76
N SER A 445 55.93 -30.53 38.69
CA SER A 445 55.57 -30.02 37.36
C SER A 445 54.15 -29.42 37.30
N HIS A 446 53.20 -30.01 38.01
CA HIS A 446 51.80 -29.56 37.97
C HIS A 446 51.57 -28.23 38.69
N ASN A 447 52.27 -27.98 39.81
CA ASN A 447 52.18 -26.69 40.51
C ASN A 447 52.66 -25.52 39.63
N ALA A 448 53.74 -25.71 38.87
CA ALA A 448 54.29 -24.67 37.99
C ALA A 448 53.30 -24.24 36.87
N GLU A 449 52.49 -25.17 36.34
CA GLU A 449 51.46 -24.85 35.34
C GLU A 449 50.31 -24.02 35.94
N MET A 450 49.96 -24.26 37.20
CA MET A 450 48.89 -23.53 37.90
C MET A 450 49.31 -22.11 38.28
N GLU A 451 50.56 -21.91 38.72
CA GLU A 451 51.10 -20.58 39.02
C GLU A 451 51.15 -19.69 37.76
N ALA A 452 51.52 -20.26 36.60
CA ALA A 452 51.57 -19.55 35.32
C ALA A 452 50.19 -19.10 34.78
N GLN A 453 49.11 -19.80 35.14
CA GLN A 453 47.74 -19.38 34.80
C GLN A 453 47.24 -18.25 35.71
N LEU A 454 47.65 -18.27 36.99
CA LEU A 454 47.17 -17.34 38.00
C LEU A 454 47.78 -15.94 37.84
N THR A 455 49.07 -15.84 37.47
CA THR A 455 49.72 -14.56 37.17
C THR A 455 49.07 -13.83 35.99
N LYS A 456 48.79 -14.55 34.89
CA LYS A 456 48.19 -13.96 33.68
C LYS A 456 46.83 -13.30 33.95
N ALA A 457 45.98 -13.92 34.78
CA ALA A 457 44.69 -13.35 35.16
C ALA A 457 44.80 -12.06 36.02
N GLN A 458 45.91 -11.91 36.76
CA GLN A 458 46.19 -10.70 37.55
C GLN A 458 46.66 -9.53 36.68
N GLU A 459 47.42 -9.78 35.61
CA GLU A 459 47.82 -8.76 34.64
C GLU A 459 46.60 -8.18 33.92
N GLU A 460 45.73 -9.04 33.40
CA GLU A 460 44.49 -8.64 32.71
C GLU A 460 43.59 -7.78 33.62
N THR A 461 43.38 -8.16 34.88
CA THR A 461 42.61 -7.34 35.85
C THR A 461 43.33 -6.07 36.32
N GLY A 462 44.66 -5.98 36.16
CA GLY A 462 45.42 -4.74 36.36
C GLY A 462 45.11 -3.70 35.29
N THR A 463 45.11 -4.10 34.01
CA THR A 463 44.89 -3.18 32.87
C THR A 463 43.53 -2.47 32.91
N LEU A 464 42.47 -3.20 33.26
CA LEU A 464 41.10 -2.67 33.30
C LEU A 464 40.89 -1.61 34.40
N LYS A 465 41.64 -1.68 35.51
CA LYS A 465 41.54 -0.69 36.61
C LYS A 465 42.11 0.67 36.22
N LEU A 466 43.19 0.69 35.43
CA LEU A 466 43.82 1.94 34.99
C LEU A 466 42.91 2.74 34.03
N GLN A 467 42.15 2.04 33.17
CA GLN A 467 41.20 2.64 32.24
C GLN A 467 40.00 3.30 32.94
N LEU A 468 39.60 2.79 34.12
CA LEU A 468 38.51 3.37 34.91
C LEU A 468 38.92 4.73 35.52
N GLN A 469 40.10 4.78 36.15
CA GLN A 469 40.59 5.99 36.83
C GLN A 469 40.82 7.17 35.88
N THR A 470 41.19 6.92 34.62
CA THR A 470 41.33 7.98 33.62
C THR A 470 40.00 8.67 33.30
N ALA A 471 38.88 7.93 33.26
CA ALA A 471 37.57 8.50 32.95
C ALA A 471 36.96 9.32 34.10
N GLU A 472 37.28 8.96 35.35
CA GLU A 472 36.77 9.67 36.54
C GLU A 472 37.37 11.09 36.67
N LEU A 473 38.66 11.24 36.35
CA LEU A 473 39.37 12.53 36.44
C LEU A 473 38.89 13.57 35.41
N GLU A 474 38.53 13.12 34.19
CA GLU A 474 37.98 14.00 33.15
C GLU A 474 36.63 14.60 33.60
N LEU A 475 35.79 13.78 34.25
CA LEU A 475 34.44 14.15 34.69
C LEU A 475 34.46 15.18 35.85
N GLU A 476 35.48 15.13 36.72
CA GLU A 476 35.70 16.16 37.74
C GLU A 476 36.13 17.51 37.16
N SER A 477 36.88 17.52 36.05
CA SER A 477 37.42 18.75 35.47
C SER A 477 36.32 19.69 34.95
N LEU A 478 35.31 19.10 34.29
CA LEU A 478 34.20 19.82 33.67
C LEU A 478 33.29 20.51 34.71
N LYS A 479 33.04 19.86 35.86
CA LYS A 479 32.18 20.41 36.92
C LYS A 479 32.73 21.71 37.54
N LYS A 480 34.06 21.90 37.54
CA LYS A 480 34.70 23.06 38.18
C LYS A 480 34.65 24.34 37.35
N GLN A 481 34.34 24.26 36.05
CA GLN A 481 34.26 25.43 35.16
C GLN A 481 32.89 26.14 35.16
N GLN A 482 31.84 25.52 35.70
CA GLN A 482 30.45 25.98 35.53
C GLN A 482 29.93 26.89 36.66
N ALA A 483 30.74 27.12 37.71
CA ALA A 483 30.27 27.68 38.99
C ALA A 483 30.68 29.14 39.28
N SER A 484 31.31 29.85 38.32
CA SER A 484 32.02 31.11 38.59
C SER A 484 31.50 32.34 37.84
N ALA A 485 30.21 32.37 37.45
CA ALA A 485 29.71 33.30 36.42
C ALA A 485 28.45 34.13 36.79
N THR A 486 27.94 34.04 38.02
CA THR A 486 26.53 34.43 38.32
C THR A 486 26.29 35.77 39.00
N ASP A 487 27.29 36.40 39.62
CA ASP A 487 27.03 37.27 40.79
C ASP A 487 27.08 38.80 40.54
N SER A 488 27.34 39.27 39.31
CA SER A 488 27.80 40.67 39.08
C SER A 488 26.75 41.74 38.71
N ASN A 489 25.48 41.40 38.43
CA ASN A 489 24.57 42.32 37.70
C ASN A 489 23.37 42.91 38.51
N SER A 490 23.29 42.71 39.83
CA SER A 490 22.05 42.73 40.64
C SER A 490 21.22 44.04 40.76
N LEU A 491 21.52 45.11 40.01
CA LEU A 491 20.77 46.39 40.05
C LEU A 491 20.25 46.88 38.70
N LEU A 492 21.00 46.78 37.59
CA LEU A 492 20.41 46.94 36.25
C LEU A 492 19.29 45.90 36.04
N THR A 493 19.51 44.70 36.59
CA THR A 493 18.53 43.61 36.57
C THR A 493 17.19 43.96 37.20
N LYS A 494 16.99 45.06 37.95
CA LYS A 494 15.67 45.34 38.55
C LYS A 494 14.68 45.95 37.56
N GLU A 495 15.12 46.92 36.77
CA GLU A 495 14.29 47.50 35.70
C GLU A 495 14.23 46.55 34.49
N GLU A 496 15.33 45.86 34.20
CA GLU A 496 15.30 44.73 33.25
C GLU A 496 14.34 43.64 33.74
N VAL A 497 14.27 43.30 35.03
CA VAL A 497 13.27 42.34 35.57
C VAL A 497 11.85 42.88 35.52
N THR A 498 11.57 44.18 35.61
CA THR A 498 10.19 44.67 35.39
C THR A 498 9.80 44.60 33.91
N ILE A 499 10.69 44.95 32.99
CA ILE A 499 10.48 44.80 31.54
C ILE A 499 10.36 43.31 31.16
N LEU A 500 11.23 42.45 31.70
CA LEU A 500 11.18 41.00 31.51
C LEU A 500 9.94 40.39 32.18
N ARG A 501 9.45 40.89 33.31
CA ARG A 501 8.17 40.45 33.90
C ARG A 501 6.98 40.82 33.00
N GLN A 502 6.95 42.03 32.46
CA GLN A 502 5.93 42.41 31.48
C GLN A 502 6.03 41.55 30.22
N LYS A 503 7.24 41.31 29.70
CA LYS A 503 7.41 40.44 28.53
C LYS A 503 7.15 38.96 28.84
N ILE A 504 7.39 38.49 30.07
CA ILE A 504 6.97 37.15 30.53
C ILE A 504 5.45 37.09 30.57
N GLU A 505 4.76 38.07 31.16
CA GLU A 505 3.30 38.11 31.22
C GLU A 505 2.67 38.18 29.81
N ASP A 506 3.27 38.94 28.89
CA ASP A 506 2.87 38.96 27.48
C ASP A 506 3.20 37.66 26.74
N LEU A 507 4.34 37.02 27.01
CA LEU A 507 4.67 35.68 26.50
C LEU A 507 3.78 34.59 27.12
N GLU A 508 3.27 34.78 28.33
CA GLU A 508 2.32 33.88 29.00
C GLU A 508 0.92 34.05 28.40
N ARG A 509 0.48 35.29 28.11
CA ARG A 509 -0.75 35.55 27.32
C ARG A 509 -0.64 35.01 25.89
N GLU A 510 0.51 35.20 25.25
CA GLU A 510 0.80 34.70 23.90
C GLU A 510 0.86 33.16 23.90
N ARG A 511 1.51 32.56 24.89
CA ARG A 511 1.52 31.11 25.13
C ARG A 511 0.12 30.57 25.41
N GLN A 512 -0.69 31.20 26.27
CA GLN A 512 -2.06 30.77 26.54
C GLN A 512 -2.92 30.79 25.27
N ARG A 513 -2.81 31.84 24.44
CA ARG A 513 -3.47 31.90 23.12
C ARG A 513 -2.97 30.82 22.17
N LEU A 514 -1.67 30.52 22.18
CA LEU A 514 -1.07 29.44 21.38
C LEU A 514 -1.44 28.05 21.91
N GLU A 515 -1.64 27.88 23.21
CA GLU A 515 -2.16 26.66 23.85
C GLU A 515 -3.65 26.47 23.53
N GLU A 516 -4.48 27.51 23.59
CA GLU A 516 -5.87 27.47 23.12
C GLU A 516 -5.95 27.14 21.62
N GLN A 517 -5.09 27.75 20.80
CA GLN A 517 -5.01 27.47 19.36
C GLN A 517 -4.50 26.04 19.08
N ASN A 518 -3.48 25.57 19.80
CA ASN A 518 -3.01 24.19 19.71
C ASN A 518 -4.10 23.21 20.14
N ASN A 519 -4.78 23.42 21.28
CA ASN A 519 -5.90 22.58 21.71
C ASN A 519 -7.01 22.51 20.64
N ILE A 520 -7.32 23.63 19.98
CA ILE A 520 -8.30 23.67 18.87
C ILE A 520 -7.77 22.96 17.61
N LEU A 521 -6.47 23.05 17.32
CA LEU A 521 -5.83 22.35 16.20
C LEU A 521 -5.68 20.85 16.46
N GLU A 522 -5.36 20.44 17.69
CA GLU A 522 -5.29 19.06 18.15
C GLU A 522 -6.68 18.42 18.13
N MET A 523 -7.70 19.05 18.69
CA MET A 523 -9.10 18.60 18.56
C MET A 523 -9.57 18.46 17.10
N ARG A 524 -9.05 19.30 16.19
CA ARG A 524 -9.29 19.16 14.74
C ARG A 524 -8.50 18.00 14.15
N LEU A 525 -7.21 17.86 14.47
CA LEU A 525 -6.35 16.78 14.02
C LEU A 525 -6.84 15.41 14.50
N GLU A 526 -7.29 15.29 15.74
CA GLU A 526 -7.95 14.09 16.26
C GLU A 526 -9.22 13.75 15.48
N ARG A 527 -10.09 14.75 15.22
CA ARG A 527 -11.28 14.56 14.39
C ARG A 527 -10.94 14.11 12.97
N HIS A 528 -9.91 14.69 12.36
CA HIS A 528 -9.41 14.31 11.03
C HIS A 528 -8.81 12.89 11.04
N ASN A 529 -7.98 12.55 12.02
CA ASN A 529 -7.43 11.20 12.23
C ASN A 529 -8.55 10.16 12.41
N LEU A 530 -9.60 10.47 13.18
CA LEU A 530 -10.80 9.62 13.35
C LEU A 530 -11.64 9.49 12.06
N GLN A 531 -11.53 10.43 11.13
CA GLN A 531 -12.12 10.35 9.80
C GLN A 531 -11.21 9.66 8.77
N GLY A 532 -9.99 9.29 9.15
CA GLY A 532 -9.00 8.61 8.30
C GLY A 532 -8.16 9.55 7.44
N ASP A 533 -8.22 10.86 7.67
CA ASP A 533 -7.30 11.82 7.06
C ASP A 533 -5.89 11.63 7.62
N TYR A 534 -4.87 11.93 6.80
CA TYR A 534 -3.47 11.72 7.16
C TYR A 534 -2.56 12.80 6.58
N ASP A 535 -1.51 13.12 7.35
CA ASP A 535 -0.59 14.22 7.08
C ASP A 535 0.29 13.91 5.84
N PRO A 536 0.06 14.52 4.67
CA PRO A 536 0.55 14.02 3.37
C PRO A 536 2.08 14.10 3.18
N VAL A 537 2.75 14.84 4.07
CA VAL A 537 4.21 15.01 4.12
C VAL A 537 4.88 13.92 4.96
N LYS A 538 4.18 13.36 5.96
CA LYS A 538 4.70 12.36 6.91
C LYS A 538 4.18 10.94 6.60
N THR A 539 2.89 10.86 6.27
CA THR A 539 2.13 9.62 6.09
C THR A 539 1.62 9.56 4.66
N ARG A 540 1.59 8.35 4.10
CA ARG A 540 1.41 8.14 2.67
C ARG A 540 0.66 6.84 2.49
N VAL A 541 -0.67 6.87 2.46
CA VAL A 541 -1.49 5.66 2.44
C VAL A 541 -1.40 4.97 1.08
N LEU A 542 -1.18 3.66 1.15
CA LEU A 542 -0.89 2.78 0.03
C LEU A 542 -1.94 1.68 0.01
N HIS A 543 -2.41 1.34 -1.19
CA HIS A 543 -3.23 0.17 -1.42
C HIS A 543 -2.73 -0.55 -2.66
N LEU A 544 -3.11 -1.81 -2.83
CA LEU A 544 -2.85 -2.54 -4.07
C LEU A 544 -3.54 -1.80 -5.24
N LYS A 545 -2.80 -1.58 -6.34
CA LYS A 545 -3.36 -0.95 -7.55
C LYS A 545 -4.48 -1.78 -8.15
N VAL A 546 -4.33 -3.11 -8.07
CA VAL A 546 -5.41 -4.08 -8.28
C VAL A 546 -5.96 -4.45 -6.90
N ASN A 547 -6.96 -3.69 -6.43
CA ASN A 547 -7.76 -4.04 -5.25
C ASN A 547 -9.18 -4.48 -5.70
N PRO A 548 -9.97 -5.17 -4.83
CA PRO A 548 -11.29 -5.67 -5.21
C PRO A 548 -12.24 -4.57 -5.70
N THR A 549 -12.15 -3.36 -5.15
CA THR A 549 -12.95 -2.19 -5.58
C THR A 549 -12.60 -1.73 -7.00
N ALA A 550 -11.32 -1.76 -7.39
CA ALA A 550 -10.87 -1.44 -8.73
C ALA A 550 -11.30 -2.50 -9.74
N ILE A 551 -11.21 -3.79 -9.37
CA ILE A 551 -11.72 -4.91 -10.19
C ILE A 551 -13.22 -4.74 -10.43
N ALA A 552 -14.03 -4.61 -9.37
CA ALA A 552 -15.48 -4.44 -9.48
C ALA A 552 -15.89 -3.18 -10.26
N LYS A 553 -15.09 -2.11 -10.18
CA LYS A 553 -15.29 -0.90 -11.01
C LYS A 553 -15.01 -1.17 -12.49
N GLN A 554 -13.94 -1.90 -12.80
CA GLN A 554 -13.58 -2.28 -14.17
C GLN A 554 -14.59 -3.25 -14.79
N GLU A 555 -15.01 -4.28 -14.04
CA GLU A 555 -16.05 -5.23 -14.45
C GLU A 555 -17.37 -4.50 -14.77
N ARG A 556 -17.79 -3.57 -13.90
CA ARG A 556 -18.97 -2.72 -14.14
C ARG A 556 -18.82 -1.78 -15.35
N GLN A 557 -17.61 -1.32 -15.66
CA GLN A 557 -17.36 -0.55 -16.89
C GLN A 557 -17.50 -1.44 -18.13
N GLN A 558 -16.91 -2.64 -18.11
CA GLN A 558 -17.03 -3.62 -19.19
C GLN A 558 -18.48 -4.09 -19.41
N GLU A 559 -19.24 -4.30 -18.34
CA GLU A 559 -20.68 -4.61 -18.42
C GLU A 559 -21.48 -3.47 -19.08
N VAL A 560 -21.25 -2.22 -18.67
CA VAL A 560 -21.90 -1.04 -19.28
C VAL A 560 -21.50 -0.87 -20.74
N GLU A 561 -20.26 -1.20 -21.11
CA GLU A 561 -19.79 -1.15 -22.50
C GLU A 561 -20.39 -2.28 -23.35
N ALA A 562 -20.48 -3.50 -22.83
CA ALA A 562 -21.15 -4.62 -23.49
C ALA A 562 -22.66 -4.34 -23.69
N LEU A 563 -23.34 -3.81 -22.67
CA LEU A 563 -24.75 -3.40 -22.77
C LEU A 563 -24.94 -2.26 -23.79
N ARG A 564 -24.01 -1.31 -23.88
CA ARG A 564 -24.02 -0.27 -24.93
C ARG A 564 -23.86 -0.86 -26.32
N GLN A 565 -22.93 -1.81 -26.49
CA GLN A 565 -22.69 -2.50 -27.77
C GLN A 565 -23.91 -3.31 -28.22
N GLU A 566 -24.55 -4.06 -27.31
CA GLU A 566 -25.78 -4.79 -27.62
C GLU A 566 -26.95 -3.82 -27.92
N VAL A 567 -27.08 -2.71 -27.18
CA VAL A 567 -28.08 -1.67 -27.50
C VAL A 567 -27.82 -1.04 -28.88
N THR A 568 -26.58 -0.82 -29.31
CA THR A 568 -26.30 -0.40 -30.70
C THR A 568 -26.64 -1.48 -31.70
N ARG A 569 -26.24 -2.73 -31.47
CA ARG A 569 -26.53 -3.88 -32.34
C ARG A 569 -28.03 -4.14 -32.50
N LEU A 570 -28.81 -4.01 -31.41
CA LEU A 570 -30.27 -4.12 -31.44
C LEU A 570 -30.91 -2.93 -32.16
N ARG A 571 -30.37 -1.70 -32.01
CA ARG A 571 -30.81 -0.54 -32.82
C ARG A 571 -30.50 -0.72 -34.29
N ASP A 572 -29.37 -1.32 -34.65
CA ASP A 572 -29.01 -1.62 -36.04
C ASP A 572 -29.86 -2.75 -36.62
N LEU A 573 -30.15 -3.79 -35.84
CA LEU A 573 -31.12 -4.82 -36.20
C LEU A 573 -32.51 -4.22 -36.42
N VAL A 574 -33.01 -3.41 -35.48
CA VAL A 574 -34.30 -2.70 -35.62
C VAL A 574 -34.31 -1.77 -36.83
N ARG A 575 -33.22 -1.02 -37.10
CA ARG A 575 -33.09 -0.22 -38.32
C ARG A 575 -33.16 -1.10 -39.58
N SER A 576 -32.45 -2.22 -39.61
CA SER A 576 -32.46 -3.15 -40.75
C SER A 576 -33.84 -3.78 -40.99
N LEU A 577 -34.57 -4.11 -39.91
CA LEU A 577 -35.93 -4.65 -39.97
C LEU A 577 -36.97 -3.57 -40.33
N GLN A 578 -36.75 -2.31 -39.96
CA GLN A 578 -37.56 -1.17 -40.40
C GLN A 578 -37.33 -0.86 -41.89
N SER A 579 -36.10 -0.92 -42.39
CA SER A 579 -35.82 -0.84 -43.84
C SER A 579 -36.34 -2.05 -44.62
N GLY A 580 -36.35 -3.25 -44.02
CA GLY A 580 -36.95 -4.46 -44.59
C GLY A 580 -38.47 -4.59 -44.38
N GLY A 581 -39.08 -3.65 -43.63
CA GLY A 581 -40.51 -3.64 -43.30
C GLY A 581 -41.30 -2.51 -43.97
N ALA A 582 -40.63 -1.65 -44.74
CA ALA A 582 -41.29 -0.63 -45.56
C ALA A 582 -41.73 -1.22 -46.91
N VAL A 583 -42.97 -0.96 -47.31
CA VAL A 583 -43.55 -1.47 -48.58
C VAL A 583 -42.77 -0.94 -49.79
N GLY A 584 -42.01 -1.81 -50.47
CA GLY A 584 -40.89 -1.41 -51.33
C GLY A 584 -40.76 -2.04 -52.74
N HIS A 585 -41.71 -2.88 -53.17
CA HIS A 585 -41.84 -3.43 -54.55
C HIS A 585 -40.76 -4.42 -55.08
N SER A 586 -41.14 -5.08 -56.19
CA SER A 586 -40.32 -5.76 -57.23
C SER A 586 -39.33 -6.87 -56.84
N GLN A 587 -39.72 -8.10 -57.22
CA GLN A 587 -39.03 -9.03 -58.12
C GLN A 587 -37.55 -9.47 -57.94
N ASP A 588 -37.35 -10.73 -58.33
CA ASP A 588 -36.18 -11.34 -58.98
C ASP A 588 -34.87 -11.55 -58.17
N ASP A 589 -34.84 -12.74 -57.57
CA ASP A 589 -33.91 -13.83 -57.90
C ASP A 589 -32.53 -14.03 -57.22
N THR A 590 -32.30 -15.34 -56.97
CA THR A 590 -31.05 -16.11 -56.86
C THR A 590 -29.76 -15.43 -56.33
N HIS A 591 -29.34 -15.73 -55.09
CA HIS A 591 -28.30 -16.76 -54.84
C HIS A 591 -27.98 -17.00 -53.35
N ASN A 592 -27.78 -18.28 -53.00
CA ASN A 592 -27.16 -18.81 -51.78
C ASN A 592 -25.60 -18.74 -51.91
N PRO A 593 -24.75 -18.95 -50.87
CA PRO A 593 -25.07 -19.39 -49.50
C PRO A 593 -24.29 -18.75 -48.33
N SER A 594 -24.65 -19.17 -47.11
CA SER A 594 -23.81 -19.32 -45.92
C SER A 594 -22.97 -18.14 -45.39
N PHE A 595 -23.36 -17.63 -44.23
CA PHE A 595 -22.39 -17.31 -43.17
C PHE A 595 -22.88 -17.87 -41.82
N SER A 596 -22.22 -18.92 -41.33
CA SER A 596 -22.64 -19.64 -40.13
C SER A 596 -22.20 -18.92 -38.85
N LEU A 597 -23.14 -18.29 -38.14
CA LEU A 597 -22.89 -17.74 -36.81
C LEU A 597 -22.74 -18.86 -35.77
N SER A 598 -21.52 -19.37 -35.62
CA SER A 598 -21.13 -20.34 -34.60
C SER A 598 -20.96 -19.69 -33.22
N LEU A 599 -22.03 -19.12 -32.67
CA LEU A 599 -22.17 -18.98 -31.22
C LEU A 599 -22.76 -20.27 -30.68
N ALA A 600 -22.13 -20.86 -29.67
CA ALA A 600 -22.62 -22.08 -29.03
C ALA A 600 -24.00 -21.80 -28.40
N PRO A 601 -25.08 -22.49 -28.82
CA PRO A 601 -26.38 -22.31 -28.18
C PRO A 601 -26.32 -22.82 -26.74
N SER A 602 -27.02 -22.15 -25.82
CA SER A 602 -27.27 -22.71 -24.49
C SER A 602 -27.96 -24.07 -24.63
N LYS A 603 -27.75 -24.99 -23.68
CA LYS A 603 -28.25 -26.38 -23.77
C LYS A 603 -29.75 -26.43 -24.07
N GLU A 604 -30.52 -25.56 -23.42
CA GLU A 604 -31.96 -25.41 -23.62
C GLU A 604 -32.34 -25.10 -25.07
N VAL A 605 -31.60 -24.24 -25.78
CA VAL A 605 -31.84 -23.92 -27.20
C VAL A 605 -31.45 -25.10 -28.10
N LEU A 606 -30.40 -25.84 -27.75
CA LEU A 606 -30.02 -27.07 -28.46
C LEU A 606 -31.05 -28.19 -28.27
N ASP A 607 -31.57 -28.37 -27.07
CA ASP A 607 -32.53 -29.42 -26.77
C ASP A 607 -33.95 -29.07 -27.26
N LEU A 608 -34.35 -27.78 -27.23
CA LEU A 608 -35.55 -27.30 -27.93
C LEU A 608 -35.44 -27.46 -29.45
N ARG A 609 -34.27 -27.24 -30.06
CA ARG A 609 -34.06 -27.53 -31.49
C ARG A 609 -34.20 -29.02 -31.80
N LYS A 610 -33.59 -29.91 -31.01
CA LYS A 610 -33.80 -31.37 -31.15
C LYS A 610 -35.27 -31.76 -30.95
N GLN A 611 -35.98 -31.10 -30.04
CA GLN A 611 -37.40 -31.36 -29.80
C GLN A 611 -38.27 -30.88 -30.99
N MET A 612 -37.91 -29.75 -31.59
CA MET A 612 -38.52 -29.25 -32.83
C MET A 612 -38.24 -30.20 -34.00
N GLU A 613 -36.97 -30.49 -34.31
CA GLU A 613 -36.52 -31.41 -35.35
C GLU A 613 -37.15 -32.80 -35.22
N SER A 614 -37.23 -33.37 -34.00
CA SER A 614 -37.87 -34.67 -33.77
C SER A 614 -39.40 -34.60 -33.90
N SER A 615 -40.03 -33.47 -33.59
CA SER A 615 -41.46 -33.26 -33.85
C SER A 615 -41.75 -33.09 -35.35
N GLU A 616 -40.87 -32.42 -36.09
CA GLU A 616 -40.96 -32.27 -37.55
C GLU A 616 -40.73 -33.60 -38.25
N LEU A 617 -39.70 -34.36 -37.86
CA LEU A 617 -39.45 -35.71 -38.37
C LEU A 617 -40.61 -36.66 -38.04
N ARG A 618 -41.25 -36.51 -36.87
CA ARG A 618 -42.48 -37.24 -36.52
C ARG A 618 -43.65 -36.83 -37.40
N ASN A 619 -43.82 -35.55 -37.71
CA ASN A 619 -44.85 -35.05 -38.61
C ASN A 619 -44.61 -35.46 -40.08
N GLN A 620 -43.36 -35.49 -40.55
CA GLN A 620 -42.97 -36.01 -41.86
C GLN A 620 -43.31 -37.51 -41.95
N ARG A 621 -42.89 -38.31 -40.96
CA ARG A 621 -43.27 -39.73 -40.88
C ARG A 621 -44.78 -39.93 -40.79
N LEU A 622 -45.52 -39.06 -40.10
CA LEU A 622 -46.99 -39.11 -40.07
C LEU A 622 -47.59 -38.85 -41.46
N LYS A 623 -47.06 -37.87 -42.20
CA LYS A 623 -47.47 -37.57 -43.59
C LYS A 623 -47.14 -38.73 -44.52
N GLU A 624 -45.96 -39.36 -44.42
CA GLU A 624 -45.61 -40.55 -45.19
C GLU A 624 -46.54 -41.74 -44.89
N VAL A 625 -46.80 -42.02 -43.61
CA VAL A 625 -47.69 -43.12 -43.20
C VAL A 625 -49.13 -42.84 -43.67
N PHE A 626 -49.59 -41.59 -43.58
CA PHE A 626 -50.90 -41.19 -44.10
C PHE A 626 -50.97 -41.30 -45.64
N GLN A 627 -49.91 -40.91 -46.37
CA GLN A 627 -49.80 -41.09 -47.81
C GLN A 627 -49.83 -42.57 -48.21
N ARG A 628 -49.08 -43.44 -47.52
CA ARG A 628 -49.13 -44.89 -47.76
C ARG A 628 -50.52 -45.46 -47.43
N LYS A 629 -51.15 -45.04 -46.32
CA LYS A 629 -52.49 -45.53 -45.95
C LYS A 629 -53.61 -45.03 -46.87
N ILE A 630 -53.54 -43.81 -47.40
CA ILE A 630 -54.52 -43.35 -48.40
C ILE A 630 -54.27 -44.00 -49.77
N GLN A 631 -53.02 -44.33 -50.11
CA GLN A 631 -52.70 -45.15 -51.29
C GLN A 631 -53.24 -46.58 -51.15
N GLU A 632 -52.95 -47.27 -50.04
CA GLU A 632 -53.54 -48.58 -49.73
C GLU A 632 -55.08 -48.54 -49.79
N PHE A 633 -55.71 -47.53 -49.19
CA PHE A 633 -57.16 -47.35 -49.24
C PHE A 633 -57.68 -47.16 -50.67
N ARG A 634 -57.03 -46.31 -51.49
CA ARG A 634 -57.38 -46.16 -52.92
C ARG A 634 -57.22 -47.46 -53.69
N THR A 635 -56.15 -48.23 -53.46
CA THR A 635 -55.94 -49.54 -54.10
C THR A 635 -57.00 -50.56 -53.67
N VAL A 636 -57.42 -50.56 -52.40
CA VAL A 636 -58.53 -51.41 -51.92
C VAL A 636 -59.85 -50.98 -52.55
N CYS A 637 -60.16 -49.68 -52.64
CA CYS A 637 -61.34 -49.19 -53.35
C CYS A 637 -61.32 -49.55 -54.85
N TYR A 638 -60.16 -49.45 -55.50
CA TYR A 638 -59.97 -49.84 -56.90
C TYR A 638 -60.27 -51.33 -57.12
N VAL A 639 -59.64 -52.21 -56.34
CA VAL A 639 -59.84 -53.67 -56.44
C VAL A 639 -61.26 -54.09 -56.05
N LEU A 640 -61.88 -53.43 -55.07
CA LEU A 640 -63.24 -53.76 -54.59
C LEU A 640 -64.34 -53.30 -55.54
N THR A 641 -64.19 -52.13 -56.18
CA THR A 641 -65.25 -51.54 -57.01
C THR A 641 -65.04 -51.73 -58.51
N GLY A 642 -63.80 -51.98 -58.96
CA GLY A 642 -63.45 -51.99 -60.37
C GLY A 642 -63.23 -50.59 -60.97
N TYR A 643 -63.10 -49.53 -60.15
CA TYR A 643 -62.87 -48.16 -60.61
C TYR A 643 -61.86 -47.39 -59.75
N GLN A 644 -60.98 -46.63 -60.40
CA GLN A 644 -60.01 -45.74 -59.77
C GLN A 644 -60.66 -44.38 -59.55
N ILE A 645 -60.60 -43.87 -58.30
CA ILE A 645 -61.18 -42.58 -57.91
C ILE A 645 -60.05 -41.57 -57.68
N ASP A 646 -59.84 -40.68 -58.63
CA ASP A 646 -58.86 -39.59 -58.53
C ASP A 646 -59.53 -38.22 -58.41
N ILE A 647 -58.97 -37.38 -57.55
CA ILE A 647 -59.48 -36.03 -57.26
C ILE A 647 -58.73 -35.06 -58.18
N THR A 648 -59.42 -34.45 -59.14
CA THR A 648 -58.80 -33.56 -60.13
C THR A 648 -58.76 -32.10 -59.67
N THR A 649 -59.86 -31.63 -59.07
CA THR A 649 -59.99 -30.33 -58.40
C THR A 649 -60.94 -30.46 -57.20
N GLU A 650 -61.07 -29.42 -56.37
CA GLU A 650 -61.93 -29.50 -55.18
C GLU A 650 -63.39 -29.86 -55.54
N ASN A 651 -63.91 -30.87 -54.86
CA ASN A 651 -65.23 -31.50 -55.09
C ASN A 651 -65.46 -32.11 -56.48
N GLN A 652 -64.45 -32.22 -57.36
CA GLN A 652 -64.52 -32.99 -58.61
C GLN A 652 -63.70 -34.28 -58.54
N TYR A 653 -64.33 -35.38 -58.94
CA TYR A 653 -63.79 -36.73 -58.89
C TYR A 653 -63.87 -37.37 -60.28
N ARG A 654 -62.80 -38.06 -60.67
CA ARG A 654 -62.73 -38.88 -61.88
C ARG A 654 -62.80 -40.35 -61.49
N LEU A 655 -63.78 -41.07 -62.04
CA LEU A 655 -63.90 -42.53 -61.99
C LEU A 655 -63.39 -43.12 -63.30
N THR A 656 -62.25 -43.81 -63.29
CA THR A 656 -61.74 -44.57 -64.46
C THR A 656 -61.89 -46.06 -64.20
N SER A 657 -62.46 -46.83 -65.14
CA SER A 657 -62.72 -48.27 -64.92
C SER A 657 -61.49 -49.13 -65.15
N VAL A 658 -61.38 -50.26 -64.42
CA VAL A 658 -60.43 -51.35 -64.69
C VAL A 658 -60.56 -51.89 -66.12
N TYR A 659 -61.76 -51.84 -66.68
CA TYR A 659 -62.10 -52.43 -67.98
C TYR A 659 -62.25 -51.38 -69.10
N ALA A 660 -61.73 -50.17 -68.91
CA ALA A 660 -61.70 -49.13 -69.94
C ALA A 660 -60.65 -49.47 -71.01
N GLU A 661 -61.04 -49.42 -72.29
CA GLU A 661 -60.12 -49.71 -73.41
C GLU A 661 -59.15 -48.54 -73.66
N HIS A 662 -59.53 -47.30 -73.32
CA HIS A 662 -58.68 -46.11 -73.40
C HIS A 662 -58.64 -45.34 -72.08
N MET A 663 -57.50 -44.70 -71.76
CA MET A 663 -57.29 -43.96 -70.50
C MET A 663 -58.20 -42.73 -70.34
N ASP A 664 -58.73 -42.21 -71.44
CA ASP A 664 -59.65 -41.06 -71.44
C ASP A 664 -61.08 -41.45 -71.03
N ASP A 665 -61.47 -42.73 -71.15
CA ASP A 665 -62.81 -43.26 -70.83
C ASP A 665 -63.06 -43.23 -69.32
N SER A 666 -63.45 -42.06 -68.82
CA SER A 666 -63.50 -41.76 -67.40
C SER A 666 -64.66 -40.82 -67.05
N LEU A 667 -65.41 -41.19 -66.02
CA LEU A 667 -66.61 -40.49 -65.57
C LEU A 667 -66.21 -39.39 -64.59
N LEU A 668 -66.33 -38.13 -65.01
CA LEU A 668 -66.15 -36.97 -64.16
C LEU A 668 -67.46 -36.60 -63.47
N PHE A 669 -67.48 -36.67 -62.15
CA PHE A 669 -68.63 -36.30 -61.32
C PHE A 669 -68.23 -35.26 -60.28
N LYS A 670 -69.08 -34.24 -60.12
CA LYS A 670 -68.91 -33.20 -59.11
C LYS A 670 -69.83 -33.49 -57.94
N LYS A 671 -69.30 -33.49 -56.72
CA LYS A 671 -70.13 -33.50 -55.52
C LYS A 671 -70.78 -32.11 -55.39
N VAL A 672 -72.11 -32.10 -55.38
CA VAL A 672 -72.95 -30.94 -55.04
C VAL A 672 -73.04 -30.81 -53.53
#